data_AF-A0A1B2HB10-F1
#
_entry.id   AF-A0A1B2HB10-F1
#
_cell.length_a   1.000
_cell.length_b   1.000
_cell.length_c   1.000
_cell.angle_alpha   90.00
_cell.angle_beta   90.00
_cell.angle_gamma   90.00
#
_symmetry.space_group_name_H-M   'P 1'
#
loop_
_entity.id
_entity.type
_entity.pdbx_description
1 polymer ?
#
loop_
_entity_poly.entity_id
_entity_poly.type
_entity_poly.pdbx_seq_one_letter_code
_entity_poly.pdbx_strand_id
1 'polypeptide(L)'
;MPVDKTEREISELVNQIERGEIKLPEIQRGYVWKPTQVAKLIESLYRGYPSGSLLFWQTDEAPQTREASISAPTAQPAVIPLYLLDGQQRVTSLHRVLTDHPQAAIVFHIEKEKFQNQSAATKKDPRWIKVYDVLKPGVDLYGLVGELREANPDLSPNDISKRLQRLATVPNHKFHMEVLRDFPYDEVTQIFIRVNSGGRPLRTSDLALATLSARWPGVLEKLEEEATHWTSRGYKDVDVTFLTRALTGAVLGRGLSAWSHARLVAASDEQLEKGWATVQRGLRHLIPLLQNNLGATHSKLLPSMIVLLPLIVLLGEREDEQLDHTSADGILYWFLLATIRNRYSGSTDTRLGQDIPAARTADPVRQLLSNLGVTGAGLTVTPQDLVGRTVGSPFFFLSFLVAKEAGAKDWWGAIGISPAAEGSKGLEYHHIHPQATLKNHIARYSKAEINDLANLAFISGRANRKISHRSPLVYFPTLGDGELAAHLIPLDKSLRDANEYRSFLTARRTLLAEAMTSLLNRFKPDWLVSADQPVDPIAGSVLEFVLYENPTGESVIVATASGEFDWSGTVSVVELNDVLAAAAAGVDGDLMVSGESVPVRVDDEAIEIPIGPFLVTGTASEWWKVLDREKDDAQPMRAYVERATAAWNGEHVIFPVTSVD
;
A
#
# COMPACT_ATOMS: atom_id res chain seq x y z
N MET A 1 26.23 -38.44 1.62
CA MET A 1 25.42 -37.43 0.89
C MET A 1 26.11 -36.10 1.09
N PRO A 2 26.12 -35.17 0.12
CA PRO A 2 26.76 -33.85 0.25
C PRO A 2 25.99 -32.91 1.21
N VAL A 3 25.16 -33.47 2.09
CA VAL A 3 24.34 -32.78 3.07
C VAL A 3 24.65 -33.39 4.43
N ASP A 4 25.34 -32.62 5.26
CA ASP A 4 25.62 -32.99 6.66
C ASP A 4 24.48 -32.54 7.56
N LYS A 5 24.14 -33.35 8.55
CA LYS A 5 23.14 -33.01 9.58
C LYS A 5 23.82 -32.81 10.92
N THR A 6 23.56 -31.67 11.56
CA THR A 6 24.10 -31.33 12.88
C THR A 6 23.07 -30.58 13.70
N GLU A 7 23.33 -30.39 14.99
CA GLU A 7 22.54 -29.53 15.86
C GLU A 7 23.44 -28.48 16.50
N ARG A 8 22.92 -27.27 16.72
CA ARG A 8 23.60 -26.22 17.50
C ARG A 8 22.62 -25.48 18.39
N GLU A 9 23.12 -25.04 19.54
CA GLU A 9 22.36 -24.18 20.46
C GLU A 9 22.20 -22.76 19.88
N ILE A 10 21.12 -22.08 20.27
CA ILE A 10 20.87 -20.69 19.84
C ILE A 10 22.01 -19.77 20.29
N SER A 11 22.49 -19.94 21.52
CA SER A 11 23.63 -19.19 22.07
C SER A 11 24.87 -19.32 21.18
N GLU A 12 25.18 -20.53 20.73
CA GLU A 12 26.29 -20.82 19.83
C GLU A 12 26.11 -20.14 18.47
N LEU A 13 24.92 -20.30 17.85
CA LEU A 13 24.61 -19.67 16.55
C LEU A 13 24.76 -18.14 16.60
N VAL A 14 24.31 -17.50 17.69
CA VAL A 14 24.47 -16.05 17.88
C VAL A 14 25.94 -15.67 18.01
N ASN A 15 26.72 -16.39 18.82
CA ASN A 15 28.16 -16.16 18.95
C ASN A 15 28.93 -16.38 17.64
N GLN A 16 28.48 -17.30 16.78
CA GLN A 16 29.08 -17.52 15.46
C GLN A 16 28.78 -16.38 14.48
N ILE A 17 27.61 -15.75 14.57
CA ILE A 17 27.29 -14.54 13.82
C ILE A 17 28.18 -13.38 14.27
N GLU A 18 28.33 -13.17 15.57
CA GLU A 18 29.18 -12.09 16.12
C GLU A 18 30.65 -12.26 15.73
N ARG A 19 31.12 -13.50 15.58
CA ARG A 19 32.48 -13.83 15.11
C ARG A 19 32.66 -13.81 13.58
N GLY A 20 31.59 -13.59 12.81
CA GLY A 20 31.64 -13.64 11.34
C GLY A 20 31.81 -15.05 10.76
N GLU A 21 31.62 -16.10 11.56
CA GLU A 21 31.66 -17.52 11.14
C GLU A 21 30.37 -17.92 10.41
N ILE A 22 29.25 -17.25 10.69
CA ILE A 22 28.00 -17.36 9.92
C ILE A 22 27.79 -16.07 9.15
N LYS A 23 27.60 -16.17 7.83
CA LYS A 23 27.38 -15.03 6.92
C LYS A 23 26.07 -15.18 6.15
N LEU A 24 25.56 -14.06 5.65
CA LEU A 24 24.40 -14.05 4.75
C LEU A 24 24.88 -13.86 3.31
N PRO A 25 24.63 -14.84 2.42
CA PRO A 25 24.93 -14.69 1.00
C PRO A 25 24.01 -13.64 0.36
N GLU A 26 24.47 -13.01 -0.72
CA GLU A 26 23.77 -11.95 -1.45
C GLU A 26 22.36 -12.35 -1.93
N ILE A 27 22.16 -13.65 -2.23
CA ILE A 27 20.88 -14.25 -2.61
C ILE A 27 19.76 -14.06 -1.55
N GLN A 28 20.11 -13.81 -0.29
CA GLN A 28 19.15 -13.58 0.78
C GLN A 28 18.51 -12.19 0.69
N ARG A 29 17.19 -12.16 0.90
CA ARG A 29 16.47 -10.88 1.07
C ARG A 29 16.85 -10.20 2.38
N GLY A 30 16.50 -8.92 2.50
CA GLY A 30 16.65 -8.18 3.76
C GLY A 30 15.80 -8.74 4.91
N TYR A 31 16.04 -8.27 6.13
CA TYR A 31 15.21 -8.62 7.28
C TYR A 31 13.81 -7.99 7.17
N VAL A 32 12.75 -8.81 7.24
CA VAL A 32 11.35 -8.36 7.01
C VAL A 32 10.38 -8.74 8.14
N TRP A 33 10.84 -9.42 9.18
CA TRP A 33 9.99 -9.82 10.29
C TRP A 33 9.57 -8.64 11.16
N LYS A 34 8.27 -8.57 11.48
CA LYS A 34 7.72 -7.60 12.44
C LYS A 34 7.99 -8.07 13.88
N PRO A 35 8.08 -7.16 14.87
CA PRO A 35 8.27 -7.53 16.28
C PRO A 35 7.26 -8.55 16.81
N THR A 36 6.03 -8.56 16.30
CA THR A 36 5.01 -9.56 16.65
C THR A 36 5.36 -10.98 16.21
N GLN A 37 6.08 -11.15 15.10
CA GLN A 37 6.59 -12.45 14.66
C GLN A 37 7.76 -12.90 15.53
N VAL A 38 8.62 -11.97 15.93
CA VAL A 38 9.71 -12.23 16.88
C VAL A 38 9.15 -12.71 18.22
N ALA A 39 8.13 -12.03 18.75
CA ALA A 39 7.46 -12.45 19.98
C ALA A 39 6.91 -13.88 19.90
N LYS A 40 6.26 -14.25 18.78
CA LYS A 40 5.77 -15.62 18.55
C LYS A 40 6.88 -16.66 18.47
N LEU A 41 8.03 -16.32 17.87
CA LEU A 41 9.19 -17.21 17.84
C LEU A 41 9.71 -17.48 19.26
N ILE A 42 9.90 -16.43 20.08
CA ILE A 42 10.33 -16.60 21.47
C ILE A 42 9.29 -17.39 22.27
N GLU A 43 8.00 -17.15 22.04
CA GLU A 43 6.93 -17.93 22.67
C GLU A 43 7.00 -19.42 22.31
N SER A 44 7.20 -19.76 21.03
CA SER A 44 7.38 -21.15 20.61
C SER A 44 8.57 -21.81 21.31
N LEU A 45 9.70 -21.13 21.42
CA LEU A 45 10.89 -21.63 22.11
C LEU A 45 10.64 -21.81 23.61
N TYR A 46 9.97 -20.84 24.24
CA TYR A 46 9.58 -20.91 25.66
C TYR A 46 8.64 -22.09 25.96
N ARG A 47 7.74 -22.42 25.02
CA ARG A 47 6.78 -23.52 25.15
C ARG A 47 7.35 -24.87 24.70
N GLY A 48 8.55 -24.91 24.13
CA GLY A 48 9.16 -26.12 23.58
C GLY A 48 8.51 -26.62 22.28
N TYR A 49 7.87 -25.72 21.52
CA TYR A 49 7.27 -26.06 20.24
C TYR A 49 8.31 -26.20 19.13
N PRO A 50 8.06 -27.01 18.10
CA PRO A 50 8.93 -27.10 16.94
C PRO A 50 9.21 -25.73 16.31
N SER A 51 10.48 -25.42 16.11
CA SER A 51 10.96 -24.12 15.60
C SER A 51 11.56 -24.20 14.18
N GLY A 52 11.48 -25.39 13.56
CA GLY A 52 11.97 -25.70 12.21
C GLY A 52 13.47 -26.02 12.15
N SER A 53 13.98 -26.37 10.96
CA SER A 53 15.41 -26.56 10.70
C SER A 53 16.06 -25.31 10.09
N LEU A 54 17.39 -25.27 10.04
CA LEU A 54 18.17 -24.25 9.35
C LEU A 54 18.95 -24.91 8.20
N LEU A 55 19.08 -24.22 7.07
CA LEU A 55 19.86 -24.68 5.94
C LEU A 55 21.08 -23.78 5.76
N PHE A 56 22.27 -24.37 5.64
CA PHE A 56 23.53 -23.69 5.45
C PHE A 56 24.26 -24.22 4.22
N TRP A 57 25.19 -23.42 3.72
CA TRP A 57 26.13 -23.78 2.67
C TRP A 57 27.55 -23.51 3.12
N GLN A 58 28.44 -24.45 2.86
CA GLN A 58 29.88 -24.29 3.04
C GLN A 58 30.58 -24.54 1.71
N THR A 59 31.46 -23.61 1.34
CA THR A 59 32.15 -23.61 0.04
C THR A 59 33.54 -23.01 0.20
N ASP A 60 34.46 -23.47 -0.66
CA ASP A 60 35.80 -22.90 -0.81
C ASP A 60 35.79 -21.65 -1.70
N GLU A 61 34.76 -21.49 -2.52
CA GLU A 61 34.51 -20.26 -3.28
C GLU A 61 33.87 -19.23 -2.35
N ALA A 62 34.49 -18.06 -2.13
CA ALA A 62 33.91 -17.03 -1.27
C ALA A 62 32.82 -16.25 -2.03
N PRO A 63 31.50 -16.52 -1.84
CA PRO A 63 30.45 -15.72 -2.44
C PRO A 63 30.46 -14.29 -1.89
N GLN A 64 29.92 -13.37 -2.68
CA GLN A 64 29.58 -12.03 -2.19
C GLN A 64 28.57 -12.14 -1.04
N THR A 65 28.81 -11.36 0.01
CA THR A 65 28.03 -11.41 1.24
C THR A 65 27.33 -10.10 1.48
N ARG A 66 26.12 -10.17 2.02
CA ARG A 66 25.46 -9.02 2.59
C ARG A 66 25.93 -8.83 4.02
N GLU A 67 26.10 -7.57 4.46
CA GLU A 67 26.13 -7.32 5.89
C GLU A 67 24.84 -7.87 6.51
N ALA A 68 24.96 -8.71 7.54
CA ALA A 68 23.80 -9.00 8.35
C ALA A 68 23.24 -7.66 8.87
N SER A 69 21.94 -7.58 9.18
CA SER A 69 21.34 -6.37 9.76
C SER A 69 21.79 -6.12 11.22
N ILE A 70 23.07 -6.39 11.46
CA ILE A 70 23.86 -6.59 12.67
C ILE A 70 25.26 -6.13 12.25
N SER A 71 25.84 -5.15 12.94
CA SER A 71 27.23 -4.75 12.73
C SER A 71 28.16 -5.93 13.05
N ALA A 72 28.60 -6.67 12.03
CA ALA A 72 29.58 -7.74 12.20
C ALA A 72 31.00 -7.17 12.10
N PRO A 73 31.97 -7.61 12.93
CA PRO A 73 33.35 -7.12 12.86
C PRO A 73 34.03 -7.51 11.55
N THR A 74 34.94 -6.65 11.08
CA THR A 74 35.78 -6.77 9.86
C THR A 74 36.85 -7.87 9.94
N ALA A 75 36.79 -8.78 10.92
CA ALA A 75 37.83 -9.79 11.13
C ALA A 75 37.72 -10.90 10.07
N GLN A 76 38.85 -11.30 9.47
CA GLN A 76 38.92 -12.50 8.64
C GLN A 76 38.59 -13.73 9.53
N PRO A 77 37.58 -14.53 9.17
CA PRO A 77 37.16 -15.64 10.01
C PRO A 77 38.26 -16.71 10.06
N ALA A 78 38.53 -17.24 11.24
CA ALA A 78 39.55 -18.28 11.47
C ALA A 78 39.21 -19.64 10.84
N VAL A 79 37.99 -19.79 10.33
CA VAL A 79 37.42 -21.00 9.74
C VAL A 79 36.61 -20.62 8.50
N ILE A 80 36.50 -21.52 7.52
CA ILE A 80 35.64 -21.35 6.34
C ILE A 80 34.20 -21.04 6.81
N PRO A 81 33.61 -19.89 6.44
CA PRO A 81 32.29 -19.48 6.90
C PRO A 81 31.15 -20.43 6.48
N LEU A 82 30.08 -20.42 7.27
CA LEU A 82 28.80 -21.02 6.91
C LEU A 82 27.85 -19.94 6.37
N TYR A 83 27.32 -20.14 5.18
CA TYR A 83 26.36 -19.24 4.53
C TYR A 83 24.93 -19.69 4.82
N LEU A 84 24.14 -18.86 5.51
CA LEU A 84 22.76 -19.21 5.89
C LEU A 84 21.80 -19.08 4.70
N LEU A 85 21.19 -20.20 4.28
CA LEU A 85 20.27 -20.32 3.14
C LEU A 85 18.79 -20.36 3.54
N ASP A 86 18.44 -20.97 4.67
CA ASP A 86 17.08 -20.91 5.22
C ASP A 86 17.10 -20.69 6.73
N GLY A 87 16.12 -19.92 7.20
CA GLY A 87 15.99 -19.57 8.61
C GLY A 87 16.65 -18.25 9.00
N GLN A 88 17.15 -17.45 8.04
CA GLN A 88 17.67 -16.10 8.25
C GLN A 88 16.83 -15.29 9.23
N GLN A 89 15.53 -15.17 8.97
CA GLN A 89 14.65 -14.33 9.79
C GLN A 89 14.57 -14.82 11.25
N ARG A 90 14.65 -16.13 11.49
CA ARG A 90 14.67 -16.72 12.83
C ARG A 90 15.98 -16.40 13.55
N VAL A 91 17.11 -16.71 12.92
CA VAL A 91 18.43 -16.52 13.52
C VAL A 91 18.73 -15.05 13.77
N THR A 92 18.43 -14.15 12.81
CA THR A 92 18.57 -12.70 13.00
C THR A 92 17.67 -12.17 14.11
N SER A 93 16.44 -12.68 14.25
CA SER A 93 15.54 -12.29 15.33
C SER A 93 16.08 -12.69 16.70
N LEU A 94 16.63 -13.90 16.82
CA LEU A 94 17.21 -14.41 18.06
C LEU A 94 18.45 -13.61 18.46
N HIS A 95 19.35 -13.36 17.50
CA HIS A 95 20.48 -12.46 17.71
C HIS A 95 20.01 -11.11 18.26
N ARG A 96 19.02 -10.47 17.60
CA ARG A 96 18.50 -9.15 18.01
C ARG A 96 17.90 -9.15 19.42
N VAL A 97 17.20 -10.22 19.83
CA VAL A 97 16.67 -10.34 21.19
C VAL A 97 17.79 -10.56 22.21
N LEU A 98 18.81 -11.35 21.88
CA LEU A 98 19.92 -11.69 22.78
C LEU A 98 21.00 -10.60 22.88
N THR A 99 20.97 -9.59 22.01
CA THR A 99 21.91 -8.45 21.99
C THR A 99 21.25 -7.10 22.33
N ASP A 100 20.02 -7.15 22.87
CA ASP A 100 19.21 -5.99 23.23
C ASP A 100 18.92 -4.98 22.12
N HIS A 101 18.81 -5.46 20.88
CA HIS A 101 18.63 -4.58 19.74
C HIS A 101 17.29 -3.80 19.80
N PRO A 102 17.26 -2.47 19.57
CA PRO A 102 16.06 -1.65 19.71
C PRO A 102 14.84 -2.11 18.88
N GLN A 103 15.09 -2.69 17.70
CA GLN A 103 14.04 -3.21 16.82
C GLN A 103 13.44 -4.55 17.27
N ALA A 104 13.96 -5.16 18.34
CA ALA A 104 13.50 -6.44 18.89
C ALA A 104 13.29 -6.38 20.41
N ALA A 105 12.78 -5.25 20.93
CA ALA A 105 12.41 -5.11 22.33
C ALA A 105 11.17 -5.96 22.66
N ILE A 106 11.36 -7.25 22.93
CA ILE A 106 10.30 -8.18 23.31
C ILE A 106 10.17 -8.22 24.84
N VAL A 107 8.93 -8.23 25.33
CA VAL A 107 8.59 -8.33 26.75
C VAL A 107 7.78 -9.60 27.03
N PHE A 108 7.97 -10.15 28.23
CA PHE A 108 7.32 -11.34 28.75
C PHE A 108 6.43 -10.96 29.95
N HIS A 109 5.16 -11.37 29.92
CA HIS A 109 4.23 -11.16 31.02
C HIS A 109 4.40 -12.27 32.05
N ILE A 110 4.90 -11.94 33.25
CA ILE A 110 5.27 -12.94 34.25
C ILE A 110 4.07 -13.75 34.78
N GLU A 111 2.88 -13.16 34.83
CA GLU A 111 1.65 -13.88 35.24
C GLU A 111 1.00 -14.68 34.10
N LYS A 112 0.77 -14.05 32.96
CA LYS A 112 -0.01 -14.62 31.84
C LYS A 112 0.83 -15.44 30.85
N GLU A 113 2.16 -15.42 31.01
CA GLU A 113 3.12 -16.09 30.13
C GLU A 113 2.97 -15.71 28.65
N LYS A 114 2.69 -14.43 28.39
CA LYS A 114 2.50 -13.89 27.03
C LYS A 114 3.71 -13.09 26.60
N PHE A 115 3.99 -13.11 25.30
CA PHE A 115 5.06 -12.34 24.67
C PHE A 115 4.46 -11.28 23.75
N GLN A 116 5.03 -10.07 23.78
CA GLN A 116 4.71 -9.03 22.79
C GLN A 116 5.85 -8.02 22.67
N ASN A 117 5.74 -7.10 21.72
CA ASN A 117 6.66 -5.97 21.62
C ASN A 117 6.46 -4.98 22.76
N GLN A 118 7.55 -4.37 23.21
CA GLN A 118 7.50 -3.33 24.21
C GLN A 118 6.73 -2.10 23.67
N SER A 119 5.88 -1.54 24.51
CA SER A 119 5.09 -0.33 24.25
C SER A 119 5.05 0.56 25.50
N ALA A 120 4.47 1.76 25.37
CA ALA A 120 4.26 2.64 26.52
C ALA A 120 3.36 1.99 27.60
N ALA A 121 2.42 1.13 27.19
CA ALA A 121 1.55 0.41 28.12
C ALA A 121 2.34 -0.67 28.89
N THR A 122 3.15 -1.48 28.19
CA THR A 122 3.93 -2.53 28.85
C THR A 122 5.03 -1.97 29.75
N LYS A 123 5.58 -0.79 29.45
CA LYS A 123 6.57 -0.13 30.32
C LYS A 123 5.99 0.32 31.67
N LYS A 124 4.67 0.58 31.73
CA LYS A 124 3.99 1.04 32.94
C LYS A 124 3.49 -0.10 33.82
N ASP A 125 3.33 -1.30 33.26
CA ASP A 125 2.81 -2.46 33.96
C ASP A 125 3.96 -3.34 34.46
N PRO A 126 4.19 -3.44 35.79
CA PRO A 126 5.33 -4.14 36.38
C PRO A 126 5.29 -5.67 36.19
N ARG A 127 4.21 -6.22 35.61
CA ARG A 127 4.13 -7.63 35.23
C ARG A 127 4.90 -7.94 33.95
N TRP A 128 5.35 -6.93 33.22
CA TRP A 128 6.12 -7.11 31.99
C TRP A 128 7.62 -6.91 32.24
N ILE A 129 8.38 -7.93 31.90
CA ILE A 129 9.84 -7.89 31.93
C ILE A 129 10.40 -8.01 30.51
N LYS A 130 11.47 -7.29 30.19
CA LYS A 130 12.15 -7.43 28.89
C LYS A 130 12.78 -8.82 28.82
N VAL A 131 12.61 -9.51 27.70
CA VAL A 131 13.18 -10.85 27.51
C VAL A 131 14.71 -10.81 27.64
N TYR A 132 15.36 -9.80 27.05
CA TYR A 132 16.81 -9.62 27.17
C TYR A 132 17.29 -9.56 28.63
N ASP A 133 16.55 -8.89 29.52
CA ASP A 133 16.94 -8.75 30.93
C ASP A 133 17.00 -10.10 31.66
N VAL A 134 16.28 -11.12 31.15
CA VAL A 134 16.29 -12.49 31.67
C VAL A 134 17.32 -13.37 30.97
N LEU A 135 17.67 -13.08 29.71
CA LEU A 135 18.56 -13.93 28.89
C LEU A 135 20.01 -13.45 28.85
N LYS A 136 20.29 -12.23 29.31
CA LYS A 136 21.64 -11.64 29.25
C LYS A 136 22.65 -12.48 30.05
N PRO A 137 23.92 -12.57 29.58
CA PRO A 137 24.96 -13.27 30.31
C PRO A 137 25.13 -12.74 31.74
N GLY A 138 25.29 -13.64 32.72
CA GLY A 138 25.54 -13.27 34.11
C GLY A 138 24.34 -12.66 34.87
N VAL A 139 23.12 -12.83 34.36
CA VAL A 139 21.90 -12.37 35.03
C VAL A 139 21.75 -12.99 36.43
N ASP A 140 21.45 -12.15 37.43
CA ASP A 140 20.99 -12.61 38.74
C ASP A 140 19.48 -12.85 38.72
N LEU A 141 19.09 -14.08 38.41
CA LEU A 141 17.68 -14.47 38.41
C LEU A 141 17.05 -14.36 39.81
N TYR A 142 17.82 -14.53 40.89
CA TYR A 142 17.28 -14.47 42.24
C TYR A 142 16.89 -13.04 42.62
N GLY A 143 17.77 -12.07 42.37
CA GLY A 143 17.46 -10.65 42.52
C GLY A 143 16.23 -10.24 41.71
N LEU A 144 16.15 -10.71 40.46
CA LEU A 144 15.04 -10.42 39.57
C LEU A 144 13.69 -11.01 40.05
N VAL A 145 13.71 -12.19 40.67
CA VAL A 145 12.52 -12.76 41.35
C VAL A 145 12.07 -11.84 42.49
N GLY A 146 13.02 -11.30 43.27
CA GLY A 146 12.75 -10.35 44.34
C GLY A 146 12.07 -9.07 43.83
N GLU A 147 12.67 -8.41 42.84
CA GLU A 147 12.14 -7.18 42.23
C GLU A 147 10.72 -7.39 41.67
N LEU A 148 10.49 -8.48 40.94
CA LEU A 148 9.17 -8.79 40.38
C LEU A 148 8.15 -9.12 41.47
N ARG A 149 8.57 -9.75 42.57
CA ARG A 149 7.70 -10.05 43.72
C ARG A 149 7.31 -8.78 44.47
N GLU A 150 8.25 -7.86 44.70
CA GLU A 150 7.99 -6.57 45.34
C GLU A 150 7.01 -5.73 44.51
N ALA A 151 7.21 -5.68 43.21
CA ALA A 151 6.33 -4.93 42.31
C ALA A 151 4.97 -5.63 42.06
N ASN A 152 4.87 -6.94 42.34
CA ASN A 152 3.65 -7.74 42.16
C ASN A 152 3.38 -8.65 43.37
N PRO A 153 2.89 -8.10 44.51
CA PRO A 153 2.71 -8.83 45.77
C PRO A 153 1.70 -9.99 45.74
N ASP A 154 0.90 -10.10 44.68
CA ASP A 154 -0.07 -11.19 44.51
C ASP A 154 0.54 -12.44 43.85
N LEU A 155 1.74 -12.34 43.25
CA LEU A 155 2.35 -13.42 42.49
C LEU A 155 3.30 -14.28 43.34
N SER A 156 3.12 -15.59 43.33
CA SER A 156 3.98 -16.54 44.05
C SER A 156 5.45 -16.42 43.60
N PRO A 157 6.42 -16.23 44.53
CA PRO A 157 7.85 -16.22 44.20
C PRO A 157 8.31 -17.50 43.49
N ASN A 158 7.71 -18.64 43.83
CA ASN A 158 8.03 -19.92 43.21
C ASN A 158 7.57 -19.97 41.75
N ASP A 159 6.40 -19.42 41.44
CA ASP A 159 5.89 -19.35 40.06
C ASP A 159 6.72 -18.38 39.21
N ILE A 160 7.10 -17.23 39.78
CA ILE A 160 8.01 -16.27 39.13
C ILE A 160 9.33 -16.97 38.82
N SER A 161 9.96 -17.59 39.82
CA SER A 161 11.22 -18.31 39.67
C SER A 161 11.15 -19.39 38.58
N LYS A 162 10.14 -20.26 38.63
CA LYS A 162 9.92 -21.31 37.63
C LYS A 162 9.76 -20.76 36.21
N ARG A 163 9.00 -19.68 36.05
CA ARG A 163 8.77 -19.04 34.74
C ARG A 163 10.01 -18.36 34.19
N LEU A 164 10.80 -17.70 35.04
CA LEU A 164 12.07 -17.09 34.65
C LEU A 164 13.12 -18.15 34.32
N GLN A 165 13.23 -19.22 35.12
CA GLN A 165 14.12 -20.35 34.83
C GLN A 165 13.80 -20.99 33.48
N ARG A 166 12.52 -21.22 33.16
CA ARG A 166 12.11 -21.71 31.83
C ARG A 166 12.42 -20.72 30.72
N LEU A 167 12.29 -19.41 30.97
CA LEU A 167 12.67 -18.41 29.97
C LEU A 167 14.19 -18.45 29.73
N ALA A 168 14.99 -18.57 30.80
CA ALA A 168 16.45 -18.65 30.73
C ALA A 168 16.98 -19.88 29.98
N THR A 169 16.17 -20.92 29.72
CA THR A 169 16.58 -22.06 28.88
C THR A 169 16.47 -21.79 27.37
N VAL A 170 15.82 -20.71 26.94
CA VAL A 170 15.63 -20.39 25.51
C VAL A 170 16.95 -20.40 24.72
N PRO A 171 18.07 -19.79 25.18
CA PRO A 171 19.35 -19.82 24.47
C PRO A 171 19.94 -21.23 24.28
N ASN A 172 19.54 -22.20 25.10
CA ASN A 172 20.04 -23.58 25.06
C ASN A 172 19.21 -24.46 24.12
N HIS A 173 18.13 -23.94 23.54
CA HIS A 173 17.34 -24.67 22.56
C HIS A 173 18.21 -24.95 21.32
N LYS A 174 18.10 -26.16 20.77
CA LYS A 174 18.90 -26.60 19.62
C LYS A 174 18.11 -26.48 18.33
N PHE A 175 18.73 -25.92 17.30
CA PHE A 175 18.24 -26.01 15.93
C PHE A 175 18.88 -27.20 15.22
N HIS A 176 18.06 -27.96 14.50
CA HIS A 176 18.56 -28.90 13.49
C HIS A 176 19.10 -28.11 12.30
N MET A 177 20.31 -28.41 11.88
CA MET A 177 21.00 -27.77 10.77
C MET A 177 21.30 -28.80 9.68
N GLU A 178 21.05 -28.42 8.44
CA GLU A 178 21.51 -29.13 7.25
C GLU A 178 22.59 -28.26 6.58
N VAL A 179 23.76 -28.83 6.31
CA VAL A 179 24.89 -28.12 5.69
C VAL A 179 25.18 -28.74 4.33
N LEU A 180 24.94 -27.96 3.28
CA LEU A 180 25.31 -28.27 1.90
C LEU A 180 26.82 -28.05 1.75
N ARG A 181 27.56 -29.10 1.37
CA ARG A 181 29.00 -29.04 1.07
C ARG A 181 29.25 -29.31 -0.40
N ASP A 182 30.26 -28.65 -0.95
CA ASP A 182 30.77 -28.90 -2.30
C ASP A 182 29.74 -28.65 -3.43
N PHE A 183 28.70 -27.86 -3.13
CA PHE A 183 27.73 -27.41 -4.13
C PHE A 183 28.19 -26.09 -4.78
N PRO A 184 28.12 -25.97 -6.12
CA PRO A 184 28.39 -24.72 -6.80
C PRO A 184 27.28 -23.69 -6.52
N TYR A 185 27.60 -22.41 -6.69
CA TYR A 185 26.70 -21.29 -6.33
C TYR A 185 25.35 -21.34 -7.05
N ASP A 186 25.33 -21.73 -8.33
CA ASP A 186 24.13 -21.81 -9.15
C ASP A 186 23.18 -22.93 -8.68
N GLU A 187 23.72 -24.09 -8.29
CA GLU A 187 22.93 -25.18 -7.73
C GLU A 187 22.36 -24.80 -6.36
N VAL A 188 23.16 -24.15 -5.51
CA VAL A 188 22.70 -23.59 -4.22
C VAL A 188 21.57 -22.59 -4.41
N THR A 189 21.65 -21.76 -5.44
CA THR A 189 20.60 -20.81 -5.80
C THR A 189 19.30 -21.54 -6.14
N GLN A 190 19.36 -22.61 -6.92
CA GLN A 190 18.18 -23.42 -7.25
C GLN A 190 17.59 -24.12 -6.01
N ILE A 191 18.43 -24.63 -5.11
CA ILE A 191 17.99 -25.22 -3.84
C ILE A 191 17.30 -24.15 -2.99
N PHE A 192 17.89 -22.96 -2.84
CA PHE A 192 17.30 -21.84 -2.10
C PHE A 192 15.92 -21.48 -2.63
N ILE A 193 15.79 -21.31 -3.95
CA ILE A 193 14.52 -21.00 -4.60
C ILE A 193 13.50 -22.11 -4.34
N ARG A 194 13.89 -23.37 -4.53
CA ARG A 194 13.00 -24.53 -4.36
C ARG A 194 12.49 -24.66 -2.92
N VAL A 195 13.38 -24.59 -1.93
CA VAL A 195 13.03 -24.66 -0.50
C VAL A 195 12.07 -23.53 -0.10
N ASN A 196 12.27 -22.32 -0.63
CA ASN A 196 11.45 -21.16 -0.30
C ASN A 196 10.18 -21.03 -1.16
N SER A 197 10.06 -21.77 -2.25
CA SER A 197 8.89 -21.74 -3.15
C SER A 197 7.73 -22.62 -2.70
N GLY A 198 7.97 -23.67 -1.90
CA GLY A 198 6.93 -24.57 -1.39
C GLY A 198 6.21 -24.08 -0.12
N GLY A 199 6.76 -23.07 0.57
CA GLY A 199 6.25 -22.53 1.85
C GLY A 199 5.54 -21.17 1.70
N ARG A 200 5.77 -20.24 2.65
CA ARG A 200 5.34 -18.84 2.50
C ARG A 200 6.22 -18.21 1.40
N PRO A 201 5.70 -17.98 0.18
CA PRO A 201 6.57 -17.81 -0.97
C PRO A 201 7.40 -16.53 -0.86
N LEU A 202 8.65 -16.60 -1.32
CA LEU A 202 9.42 -15.41 -1.69
C LEU A 202 8.59 -14.57 -2.65
N ARG A 203 8.62 -13.24 -2.49
CA ARG A 203 7.96 -12.36 -3.46
C ARG A 203 8.68 -12.48 -4.79
N THR A 204 8.00 -12.22 -5.90
CA THR A 204 8.62 -12.22 -7.25
C THR A 204 9.85 -11.30 -7.32
N SER A 205 9.85 -10.20 -6.56
CA SER A 205 11.01 -9.31 -6.42
C SER A 205 12.18 -9.95 -5.66
N ASP A 206 11.90 -10.73 -4.62
CA ASP A 206 12.94 -11.43 -3.84
C ASP A 206 13.60 -12.51 -4.71
N LEU A 207 12.79 -13.22 -5.50
CA LEU A 207 13.27 -14.20 -6.48
C LEU A 207 14.12 -13.53 -7.57
N ALA A 208 13.69 -12.38 -8.10
CA ALA A 208 14.44 -11.64 -9.09
C ALA A 208 15.80 -11.17 -8.54
N LEU A 209 15.85 -10.64 -7.31
CA LEU A 209 17.09 -10.25 -6.65
C LEU A 209 18.01 -11.46 -6.46
N ALA A 210 17.49 -12.57 -5.92
CA ALA A 210 18.23 -13.81 -5.77
C ALA A 210 18.86 -14.29 -7.09
N THR A 211 18.09 -14.19 -8.18
CA THR A 211 18.56 -14.54 -9.53
C THR A 211 19.66 -13.61 -10.03
N LEU A 212 19.46 -12.30 -9.84
CA LEU A 212 20.44 -11.29 -10.24
C LEU A 212 21.74 -11.45 -9.46
N SER A 213 21.69 -11.66 -8.15
CA SER A 213 22.89 -11.88 -7.33
C SER A 213 23.66 -13.15 -7.71
N ALA A 214 22.96 -14.17 -8.21
CA ALA A 214 23.61 -15.36 -8.75
C ALA A 214 24.26 -15.11 -10.13
N ARG A 215 23.57 -14.35 -10.98
CA ARG A 215 24.00 -14.13 -12.37
C ARG A 215 25.03 -12.99 -12.51
N TRP A 216 24.96 -11.99 -11.65
CA TRP A 216 25.75 -10.76 -11.68
C TRP A 216 26.20 -10.40 -10.25
N PRO A 217 27.26 -11.07 -9.76
CA PRO A 217 27.74 -10.88 -8.39
C PRO A 217 28.08 -9.41 -8.08
N GLY A 218 27.72 -8.94 -6.88
CA GLY A 218 27.91 -7.55 -6.46
C GLY A 218 26.77 -6.60 -6.89
N VAL A 219 25.72 -7.10 -7.54
CA VAL A 219 24.54 -6.30 -7.90
C VAL A 219 23.85 -5.71 -6.66
N LEU A 220 23.79 -6.42 -5.54
CA LEU A 220 23.14 -5.94 -4.33
C LEU A 220 23.82 -4.68 -3.79
N GLU A 221 25.16 -4.65 -3.77
CA GLU A 221 25.91 -3.47 -3.35
C GLU A 221 25.59 -2.27 -4.25
N LYS A 222 25.59 -2.46 -5.58
CA LYS A 222 25.18 -1.42 -6.55
C LYS A 222 23.76 -0.90 -6.28
N LEU A 223 22.82 -1.80 -5.97
CA LEU A 223 21.43 -1.45 -5.65
C LEU A 223 21.33 -0.69 -4.31
N GLU A 224 22.10 -1.09 -3.29
CA GLU A 224 22.12 -0.45 -1.97
C GLU A 224 22.76 0.95 -2.01
N GLU A 225 23.84 1.12 -2.78
CA GLU A 225 24.47 2.42 -3.03
C GLU A 225 23.51 3.39 -3.72
N GLU A 226 22.84 2.93 -4.78
CA GLU A 226 21.87 3.75 -5.53
C GLU A 226 20.64 4.07 -4.67
N ALA A 227 20.16 3.14 -3.85
CA ALA A 227 19.07 3.40 -2.90
C ALA A 227 19.46 4.45 -1.85
N THR A 228 20.70 4.39 -1.34
CA THR A 228 21.24 5.38 -0.41
C THR A 228 21.36 6.76 -1.07
N HIS A 229 21.82 6.79 -2.31
CA HIS A 229 21.90 8.00 -3.12
C HIS A 229 20.54 8.71 -3.21
N TRP A 230 19.45 7.98 -3.49
CA TRP A 230 18.11 8.54 -3.63
C TRP A 230 17.41 8.83 -2.30
N THR A 231 17.71 8.05 -1.27
CA THR A 231 17.25 8.34 0.10
C THR A 231 17.71 9.72 0.56
N SER A 232 18.98 10.07 0.32
CA SER A 232 19.52 11.40 0.65
C SER A 232 18.89 12.57 -0.12
N ARG A 233 18.10 12.27 -1.17
CA ARG A 233 17.41 13.24 -2.04
C ARG A 233 15.89 13.22 -1.87
N GLY A 234 15.39 12.62 -0.79
CA GLY A 234 13.96 12.60 -0.45
C GLY A 234 13.18 11.41 -1.01
N TYR A 235 13.82 10.51 -1.76
CA TYR A 235 13.22 9.35 -2.41
C TYR A 235 13.62 8.03 -1.74
N LYS A 236 13.33 7.92 -0.44
CA LYS A 236 13.63 6.74 0.38
C LYS A 236 12.98 5.44 -0.11
N ASP A 237 11.88 5.55 -0.87
CA ASP A 237 11.14 4.39 -1.36
C ASP A 237 11.69 3.89 -2.72
N VAL A 238 12.76 4.53 -3.24
CA VAL A 238 13.66 3.94 -4.26
C VAL A 238 14.60 2.98 -3.53
N ASP A 239 14.02 1.88 -3.04
CA ASP A 239 14.73 0.85 -2.29
C ASP A 239 15.26 -0.27 -3.22
N VAL A 240 16.00 -1.22 -2.65
CA VAL A 240 16.52 -2.39 -3.39
C VAL A 240 15.38 -3.15 -4.09
N THR A 241 14.20 -3.25 -3.48
CA THR A 241 13.05 -3.95 -4.05
C THR A 241 12.55 -3.25 -5.31
N PHE A 242 12.45 -1.93 -5.27
CA PHE A 242 12.07 -1.08 -6.39
C PHE A 242 13.12 -1.11 -7.50
N LEU A 243 14.40 -0.94 -7.14
CA LEU A 243 15.50 -0.96 -8.10
C LEU A 243 15.65 -2.34 -8.78
N THR A 244 15.41 -3.44 -8.05
CA THR A 244 15.34 -4.79 -8.62
C THR A 244 14.25 -4.88 -9.70
N ARG A 245 13.07 -4.30 -9.44
CA ARG A 245 11.98 -4.23 -10.43
C ARG A 245 12.35 -3.36 -11.62
N ALA A 246 12.96 -2.20 -11.38
CA ALA A 246 13.40 -1.29 -12.42
C ALA A 246 14.45 -1.94 -13.34
N LEU A 247 15.46 -2.57 -12.76
CA LEU A 247 16.50 -3.29 -13.50
C LEU A 247 15.90 -4.45 -14.30
N THR A 248 15.05 -5.26 -13.67
CA THR A 248 14.39 -6.36 -14.39
C THR A 248 13.50 -5.86 -15.53
N GLY A 249 12.78 -4.75 -15.31
CA GLY A 249 11.96 -4.10 -16.33
C GLY A 249 12.79 -3.59 -17.50
N ALA A 250 13.92 -2.93 -17.22
CA ALA A 250 14.85 -2.44 -18.23
C ALA A 250 15.49 -3.59 -19.03
N VAL A 251 15.90 -4.69 -18.38
CA VAL A 251 16.52 -5.83 -19.07
C VAL A 251 15.49 -6.62 -19.89
N LEU A 252 14.32 -6.91 -19.34
CA LEU A 252 13.33 -7.80 -19.97
C LEU A 252 12.33 -7.09 -20.88
N GLY A 253 12.19 -5.78 -20.74
CA GLY A 253 11.21 -4.96 -21.45
C GLY A 253 9.76 -5.12 -20.98
N ARG A 254 9.53 -5.61 -19.76
CA ARG A 254 8.20 -5.89 -19.22
C ARG A 254 8.21 -6.04 -17.70
N GLY A 255 7.03 -6.12 -17.09
CA GLY A 255 6.86 -6.42 -15.67
C GLY A 255 7.45 -7.76 -15.21
N LEU A 256 7.49 -7.96 -13.89
CA LEU A 256 8.00 -9.21 -13.30
C LEU A 256 7.01 -10.35 -13.53
N SER A 257 7.52 -11.55 -13.78
CA SER A 257 6.69 -12.75 -13.94
C SER A 257 7.43 -13.97 -13.41
N ALA A 258 6.73 -15.09 -13.22
CA ALA A 258 7.39 -16.37 -12.88
C ALA A 258 8.49 -16.74 -13.89
N TRP A 259 8.34 -16.35 -15.16
CA TRP A 259 9.30 -16.57 -16.24
C TRP A 259 10.48 -15.59 -16.24
N SER A 260 10.44 -14.53 -15.44
CA SER A 260 11.54 -13.54 -15.37
C SER A 260 12.84 -14.18 -14.90
N HIS A 261 12.76 -15.22 -14.05
CA HIS A 261 13.93 -15.97 -13.59
C HIS A 261 14.73 -16.54 -14.77
N ALA A 262 14.11 -17.35 -15.62
CA ALA A 262 14.80 -18.00 -16.75
C ALA A 262 15.42 -16.99 -17.71
N ARG A 263 14.77 -15.84 -17.93
CA ARG A 263 15.29 -14.80 -18.83
C ARG A 263 16.44 -14.00 -18.22
N LEU A 264 16.40 -13.74 -16.90
CA LEU A 264 17.51 -13.09 -16.20
C LEU A 264 18.75 -14.00 -16.17
N VAL A 265 18.57 -15.31 -15.95
CA VAL A 265 19.66 -16.29 -16.06
C VAL A 265 20.29 -16.28 -17.46
N ALA A 266 19.46 -16.17 -18.50
CA ALA A 266 19.93 -16.14 -19.89
C ALA A 266 20.50 -14.78 -20.36
N ALA A 267 20.40 -13.71 -19.57
CA ALA A 267 20.88 -12.40 -19.97
C ALA A 267 22.42 -12.36 -20.00
N SER A 268 23.02 -11.64 -20.97
CA SER A 268 24.48 -11.40 -20.99
C SER A 268 24.88 -10.31 -20.01
N ASP A 269 26.16 -10.26 -19.64
CA ASP A 269 26.70 -9.24 -18.74
C ASP A 269 26.50 -7.85 -19.35
N GLU A 270 26.67 -7.69 -20.67
CA GLU A 270 26.42 -6.41 -21.34
C GLU A 270 24.94 -6.00 -21.27
N GLN A 271 24.01 -6.96 -21.32
CA GLN A 271 22.58 -6.65 -21.18
C GLN A 271 22.23 -6.18 -19.77
N LEU A 272 22.84 -6.78 -18.74
CA LEU A 272 22.65 -6.39 -17.34
C LEU A 272 23.27 -5.01 -17.06
N GLU A 273 24.50 -4.78 -17.51
CA GLU A 273 25.17 -3.47 -17.37
C GLU A 273 24.41 -2.37 -18.13
N LYS A 274 23.95 -2.65 -19.36
CA LYS A 274 23.12 -1.70 -20.11
C LYS A 274 21.81 -1.41 -19.38
N GLY A 275 21.13 -2.44 -18.89
CA GLY A 275 19.89 -2.30 -18.14
C GLY A 275 20.08 -1.47 -16.87
N TRP A 276 21.19 -1.67 -16.16
CA TRP A 276 21.53 -0.88 -14.97
C TRP A 276 21.82 0.58 -15.31
N ALA A 277 22.61 0.83 -16.35
CA ALA A 277 22.88 2.19 -16.82
C ALA A 277 21.58 2.91 -17.25
N THR A 278 20.65 2.20 -17.88
CA THR A 278 19.29 2.72 -18.19
C THR A 278 18.55 3.13 -16.92
N VAL A 279 18.53 2.29 -15.87
CA VAL A 279 17.86 2.63 -14.60
C VAL A 279 18.48 3.87 -13.96
N GLN A 280 19.82 3.93 -13.89
CA GLN A 280 20.52 5.07 -13.30
C GLN A 280 20.22 6.36 -14.05
N ARG A 281 20.38 6.39 -15.39
CA ARG A 281 20.03 7.56 -16.20
C ARG A 281 18.57 7.95 -16.04
N GLY A 282 17.65 6.99 -16.16
CA GLY A 282 16.23 7.22 -16.03
C GLY A 282 15.85 7.88 -14.71
N LEU A 283 16.41 7.40 -13.59
CA LEU A 283 16.22 8.03 -12.27
C LEU A 283 16.83 9.43 -12.19
N ARG A 284 18.04 9.61 -12.73
CA ARG A 284 18.75 10.90 -12.77
C ARG A 284 18.00 11.97 -13.57
N HIS A 285 17.17 11.60 -14.54
CA HIS A 285 16.28 12.54 -15.25
C HIS A 285 14.90 12.66 -14.60
N LEU A 286 14.27 11.54 -14.23
CA LEU A 286 12.88 11.53 -13.77
C LEU A 286 12.70 12.21 -12.42
N ILE A 287 13.60 11.95 -11.47
CA ILE A 287 13.45 12.51 -10.11
C ILE A 287 13.57 14.04 -10.14
N PRO A 288 14.59 14.65 -10.76
CA PRO A 288 14.63 16.11 -10.90
C PRO A 288 13.40 16.69 -11.62
N LEU A 289 12.88 16.02 -12.64
CA LEU A 289 11.65 16.43 -13.32
C LEU A 289 10.46 16.48 -12.35
N LEU A 290 10.27 15.43 -11.54
CA LEU A 290 9.22 15.37 -10.52
C LEU A 290 9.42 16.42 -9.42
N GLN A 291 10.67 16.64 -8.99
CA GLN A 291 10.99 17.59 -7.91
C GLN A 291 10.80 19.04 -8.35
N ASN A 292 11.33 19.41 -9.52
CA ASN A 292 11.47 20.80 -9.95
C ASN A 292 10.26 21.29 -10.74
N ASN A 293 9.63 20.42 -11.56
CA ASN A 293 8.52 20.82 -12.42
C ASN A 293 7.15 20.51 -11.79
N LEU A 294 7.05 19.40 -11.04
CA LEU A 294 5.79 19.01 -10.39
C LEU A 294 5.74 19.39 -8.90
N GLY A 295 6.89 19.58 -8.25
CA GLY A 295 6.96 19.85 -6.82
C GLY A 295 6.84 18.61 -5.92
N ALA A 296 6.89 17.41 -6.51
CA ALA A 296 6.87 16.13 -5.82
C ALA A 296 8.24 15.81 -5.20
N THR A 297 8.60 16.55 -4.16
CA THR A 297 9.98 16.54 -3.61
C THR A 297 10.40 15.23 -2.94
N HIS A 298 9.45 14.42 -2.46
CA HIS A 298 9.71 13.21 -1.67
C HIS A 298 8.77 12.07 -2.05
N SER A 299 9.24 10.83 -1.94
CA SER A 299 8.46 9.63 -2.26
C SER A 299 7.31 9.34 -1.28
N LYS A 300 7.35 9.91 -0.06
CA LYS A 300 6.37 9.66 1.02
C LYS A 300 4.90 9.89 0.63
N LEU A 301 4.63 10.84 -0.26
CA LEU A 301 3.27 11.19 -0.69
C LEU A 301 2.89 10.55 -2.04
N LEU A 302 3.82 9.86 -2.71
CA LEU A 302 3.53 9.18 -3.97
C LEU A 302 2.59 7.99 -3.70
N PRO A 303 1.43 7.90 -4.37
CA PRO A 303 0.49 6.79 -4.14
C PRO A 303 1.08 5.42 -4.52
N SER A 304 1.97 5.38 -5.52
CA SER A 304 2.68 4.17 -5.91
C SER A 304 4.01 4.49 -6.55
N MET A 305 5.08 3.81 -6.14
CA MET A 305 6.39 3.91 -6.80
C MET A 305 6.40 3.22 -8.18
N ILE A 306 5.52 2.24 -8.39
CA ILE A 306 5.51 1.42 -9.61
C ILE A 306 5.22 2.24 -10.86
N VAL A 307 4.45 3.33 -10.73
CA VAL A 307 4.15 4.27 -11.83
C VAL A 307 5.41 4.88 -12.45
N LEU A 308 6.53 4.91 -11.72
CA LEU A 308 7.78 5.46 -12.22
C LEU A 308 8.50 4.50 -13.18
N LEU A 309 8.22 3.20 -13.15
CA LEU A 309 9.02 2.20 -13.88
C LEU A 309 9.01 2.40 -15.40
N PRO A 310 7.87 2.62 -16.09
CA PRO A 310 7.88 2.88 -17.52
C PRO A 310 8.62 4.18 -17.87
N LEU A 311 8.53 5.19 -17.01
CA LEU A 311 9.20 6.49 -17.22
C LEU A 311 10.71 6.40 -17.02
N ILE A 312 11.17 5.57 -16.09
CA ILE A 312 12.60 5.27 -15.90
C ILE A 312 13.16 4.60 -17.16
N VAL A 313 12.44 3.64 -17.75
CA VAL A 313 12.86 3.02 -19.01
C VAL A 313 12.85 4.03 -20.15
N LEU A 314 11.77 4.81 -20.30
CA LEU A 314 11.64 5.87 -21.30
C LEU A 314 12.84 6.82 -21.26
N LEU A 315 13.10 7.42 -20.09
CA LEU A 315 14.15 8.43 -19.95
C LEU A 315 15.55 7.84 -19.93
N GLY A 316 15.70 6.59 -19.51
CA GLY A 316 16.99 5.91 -19.43
C GLY A 316 17.52 5.38 -20.75
N GLU A 317 16.62 5.08 -21.71
CA GLU A 317 16.99 4.59 -23.06
C GLU A 317 17.08 5.70 -24.10
N ARG A 318 16.64 6.92 -23.76
CA ARG A 318 16.92 8.10 -24.61
C ARG A 318 18.41 8.39 -24.62
N GLU A 319 18.86 8.98 -25.73
CA GLU A 319 20.18 9.61 -25.80
C GLU A 319 20.27 10.72 -24.74
N ASP A 320 21.48 11.03 -24.27
CA ASP A 320 21.73 12.05 -23.23
C ASP A 320 21.57 13.46 -23.81
N GLU A 321 20.35 13.73 -24.30
CA GLU A 321 19.89 14.98 -24.87
C GLU A 321 18.94 15.66 -23.89
N GLN A 322 18.89 16.99 -23.98
CA GLN A 322 17.99 17.77 -23.14
C GLN A 322 16.52 17.45 -23.48
N LEU A 323 15.75 17.09 -22.45
CA LEU A 323 14.32 16.85 -22.58
C LEU A 323 13.60 18.15 -22.98
N ASP A 324 12.93 18.14 -24.13
CA ASP A 324 12.12 19.26 -24.58
C ASP A 324 10.87 19.44 -23.69
N HIS A 325 10.32 20.66 -23.70
CA HIS A 325 9.18 21.02 -22.86
C HIS A 325 7.94 20.14 -23.14
N THR A 326 7.62 19.88 -24.41
CA THR A 326 6.45 19.08 -24.79
C THR A 326 6.56 17.63 -24.28
N SER A 327 7.74 17.02 -24.40
CA SER A 327 7.99 15.69 -23.84
C SER A 327 7.91 15.68 -22.31
N ALA A 328 8.48 16.69 -21.65
CA ALA A 328 8.46 16.81 -20.19
C ALA A 328 7.03 16.92 -19.65
N ASP A 329 6.22 17.79 -20.26
CA ASP A 329 4.82 17.98 -19.90
C ASP A 329 4.01 16.71 -20.15
N GLY A 330 4.20 16.06 -21.30
CA GLY A 330 3.53 14.79 -21.60
C GLY A 330 3.86 13.65 -20.62
N ILE A 331 5.11 13.55 -20.17
CA ILE A 331 5.54 12.60 -19.14
C ILE A 331 4.85 12.90 -17.80
N LEU A 332 4.84 14.17 -17.38
CA LEU A 332 4.21 14.59 -16.13
C LEU A 332 2.69 14.41 -16.17
N TYR A 333 2.06 14.68 -17.31
CA TYR A 333 0.64 14.46 -17.52
C TYR A 333 0.28 12.98 -17.43
N TRP A 334 1.01 12.12 -18.14
CA TRP A 334 0.81 10.67 -18.01
C TRP A 334 1.02 10.19 -16.58
N PHE A 335 2.06 10.65 -15.89
CA PHE A 335 2.33 10.30 -14.50
C PHE A 335 1.14 10.65 -13.58
N LEU A 336 0.59 11.86 -13.72
CA LEU A 336 -0.57 12.31 -12.95
C LEU A 336 -1.82 11.46 -13.26
N LEU A 337 -2.11 11.22 -14.54
CA LEU A 337 -3.26 10.41 -14.96
C LEU A 337 -3.16 8.94 -14.53
N ALA A 338 -1.99 8.32 -14.68
CA ALA A 338 -1.76 6.95 -14.24
C ALA A 338 -1.90 6.83 -12.71
N THR A 339 -1.50 7.87 -11.98
CA THR A 339 -1.65 7.93 -10.51
C THR A 339 -3.12 8.01 -10.11
N ILE A 340 -3.91 8.94 -10.65
CA ILE A 340 -5.33 9.10 -10.27
C ILE A 340 -6.22 7.95 -10.73
N ARG A 341 -5.90 7.31 -11.87
CA ARG A 341 -6.59 6.10 -12.34
C ARG A 341 -6.15 4.84 -11.60
N ASN A 342 -5.30 4.94 -10.57
CA ASN A 342 -4.79 3.78 -9.82
C ASN A 342 -4.22 2.69 -10.75
N ARG A 343 -3.50 3.08 -11.81
CA ARG A 343 -3.18 2.22 -12.96
C ARG A 343 -2.48 0.89 -12.62
N TYR A 344 -1.85 0.81 -11.45
CA TYR A 344 -1.09 -0.34 -10.96
C TYR A 344 -1.63 -0.96 -9.65
N SER A 345 -2.85 -0.61 -9.22
CA SER A 345 -3.46 -1.17 -7.99
C SER A 345 -3.78 -2.67 -8.09
N GLY A 346 -3.95 -3.19 -9.30
CA GLY A 346 -4.17 -4.60 -9.62
C GLY A 346 -3.48 -5.01 -10.92
N SER A 347 -3.20 -6.31 -11.08
CA SER A 347 -2.52 -6.89 -12.26
C SER A 347 -1.25 -6.12 -12.66
N THR A 348 -0.50 -5.65 -11.65
CA THR A 348 0.64 -4.73 -11.77
C THR A 348 1.62 -5.14 -12.86
N ASP A 349 2.00 -6.42 -12.89
CA ASP A 349 3.01 -6.92 -13.82
C ASP A 349 2.49 -7.03 -15.26
N THR A 350 1.23 -7.43 -15.46
CA THR A 350 0.56 -7.42 -16.77
C THR A 350 0.54 -6.01 -17.34
N ARG A 351 0.18 -5.05 -16.50
CA ARG A 351 0.12 -3.63 -16.81
C ARG A 351 1.49 -3.05 -17.16
N LEU A 352 2.54 -3.37 -16.39
CA LEU A 352 3.93 -3.05 -16.75
C LEU A 352 4.37 -3.73 -18.06
N GLY A 353 3.85 -4.93 -18.34
CA GLY A 353 4.05 -5.61 -19.62
C GLY A 353 3.42 -4.90 -20.83
N GLN A 354 2.50 -3.97 -20.62
CA GLN A 354 1.96 -3.07 -21.66
C GLN A 354 2.74 -1.76 -21.72
N ASP A 355 3.03 -1.17 -20.56
CA ASP A 355 3.55 0.19 -20.46
C ASP A 355 5.06 0.29 -20.71
N ILE A 356 5.87 -0.71 -20.31
CA ILE A 356 7.31 -0.71 -20.60
C ILE A 356 7.58 -0.83 -22.12
N PRO A 357 6.90 -1.70 -22.89
CA PRO A 357 6.99 -1.66 -24.34
C PRO A 357 6.53 -0.33 -24.95
N ALA A 358 5.42 0.24 -24.45
CA ALA A 358 4.93 1.54 -24.92
C ALA A 358 5.99 2.65 -24.74
N ALA A 359 6.69 2.65 -23.60
CA ALA A 359 7.79 3.57 -23.30
C ALA A 359 8.99 3.49 -24.26
N ARG A 360 9.10 2.41 -25.07
CA ARG A 360 10.16 2.20 -26.06
C ARG A 360 9.73 2.46 -27.50
N THR A 361 8.47 2.83 -27.71
CA THR A 361 7.98 3.16 -29.05
C THR A 361 8.51 4.53 -29.50
N ALA A 362 8.34 4.84 -30.79
CA ALA A 362 8.75 6.13 -31.35
C ALA A 362 7.96 7.32 -30.76
N ASP A 363 6.73 7.08 -30.26
CA ASP A 363 5.89 8.10 -29.61
C ASP A 363 5.41 7.58 -28.24
N PRO A 364 6.31 7.55 -27.25
CA PRO A 364 6.08 6.78 -26.03
C PRO A 364 4.98 7.38 -25.15
N VAL A 365 4.91 8.71 -25.05
CA VAL A 365 3.88 9.40 -24.25
C VAL A 365 2.49 9.11 -24.81
N ARG A 366 2.32 9.15 -26.13
CA ARG A 366 1.02 8.88 -26.77
C ARG A 366 0.57 7.44 -26.57
N GLN A 367 1.47 6.48 -26.70
CA GLN A 367 1.15 5.07 -26.46
C GLN A 367 0.84 4.80 -24.99
N LEU A 368 1.61 5.40 -24.07
CA LEU A 368 1.36 5.33 -22.64
C LEU A 368 -0.01 5.92 -22.25
N LEU A 369 -0.42 7.03 -22.85
CA LEU A 369 -1.76 7.62 -22.66
C LEU A 369 -2.86 6.76 -23.29
N SER A 370 -2.61 6.17 -24.46
CA SER A 370 -3.53 5.20 -25.08
C SER A 370 -3.76 3.97 -24.18
N ASN A 371 -2.72 3.47 -23.50
CA ASN A 371 -2.84 2.38 -22.51
C ASN A 371 -3.62 2.79 -21.25
N LEU A 372 -3.81 4.09 -21.02
CA LEU A 372 -4.73 4.60 -20.00
C LEU A 372 -6.15 4.76 -20.53
N GLY A 373 -6.41 4.60 -21.83
CA GLY A 373 -7.69 4.92 -22.46
C GLY A 373 -7.86 6.43 -22.72
N VAL A 374 -6.77 7.17 -22.87
CA VAL A 374 -6.78 8.63 -23.08
C VAL A 374 -6.29 8.94 -24.49
N THR A 375 -7.24 9.15 -25.39
CA THR A 375 -6.99 9.45 -26.83
C THR A 375 -7.64 10.75 -27.31
N GLY A 376 -8.47 11.40 -26.47
CA GLY A 376 -9.24 12.62 -26.79
C GLY A 376 -9.00 13.80 -25.83
N ALA A 377 -10.06 14.46 -25.36
CA ALA A 377 -10.04 15.76 -24.69
C ALA A 377 -9.29 15.86 -23.33
N GLY A 378 -8.58 14.82 -22.90
CA GLY A 378 -7.93 14.75 -21.59
C GLY A 378 -8.90 14.34 -20.48
N LEU A 379 -8.50 14.55 -19.22
CA LEU A 379 -9.33 14.24 -18.05
C LEU A 379 -9.67 15.52 -17.28
N THR A 380 -10.93 15.66 -16.91
CA THR A 380 -11.41 16.68 -15.95
C THR A 380 -11.68 16.00 -14.62
N VAL A 381 -11.24 16.61 -13.52
CA VAL A 381 -11.63 16.18 -12.17
C VAL A 381 -12.88 16.94 -11.79
N THR A 382 -13.94 16.22 -11.44
CA THR A 382 -15.21 16.78 -10.99
C THR A 382 -15.32 16.72 -9.46
N PRO A 383 -16.22 17.51 -8.83
CA PRO A 383 -16.49 17.37 -7.40
C PRO A 383 -16.95 15.96 -7.02
N GLN A 384 -17.64 15.27 -7.94
CA GLN A 384 -18.15 13.91 -7.72
C GLN A 384 -17.03 12.89 -7.61
N ASP A 385 -15.95 13.04 -8.40
CA ASP A 385 -14.77 12.16 -8.33
C ASP A 385 -14.10 12.16 -6.94
N LEU A 386 -14.32 13.24 -6.16
CA LEU A 386 -13.74 13.47 -4.85
C LEU A 386 -14.62 12.99 -3.70
N VAL A 387 -15.87 12.60 -3.94
CA VAL A 387 -16.78 12.11 -2.90
C VAL A 387 -16.24 10.82 -2.29
N GLY A 388 -16.17 10.76 -0.95
CA GLY A 388 -15.75 9.57 -0.21
C GLY A 388 -14.25 9.25 -0.32
N ARG A 389 -13.47 10.06 -1.06
CA ARG A 389 -12.02 9.88 -1.15
C ARG A 389 -11.39 10.17 0.20
N THR A 390 -10.42 9.36 0.61
CA THR A 390 -9.72 9.52 1.89
C THR A 390 -8.21 9.66 1.67
N VAL A 391 -7.42 9.66 2.75
CA VAL A 391 -5.95 9.65 2.69
C VAL A 391 -5.35 8.49 1.89
N GLY A 392 -6.10 7.40 1.69
CA GLY A 392 -5.67 6.27 0.86
C GLY A 392 -5.91 6.46 -0.64
N SER A 393 -6.61 7.53 -1.03
CA SER A 393 -6.90 7.83 -2.44
C SER A 393 -5.71 8.53 -3.11
N PRO A 394 -5.45 8.25 -4.41
CA PRO A 394 -4.50 9.05 -5.19
C PRO A 394 -4.81 10.55 -5.24
N PHE A 395 -6.08 10.93 -5.10
CA PHE A 395 -6.49 12.33 -5.03
C PHE A 395 -5.92 13.06 -3.81
N PHE A 396 -5.50 12.35 -2.76
CA PHE A 396 -4.78 12.95 -1.63
C PHE A 396 -3.41 13.49 -2.02
N PHE A 397 -2.71 12.83 -2.96
CA PHE A 397 -1.45 13.36 -3.49
C PHE A 397 -1.69 14.60 -4.36
N LEU A 398 -2.70 14.57 -5.22
CA LEU A 398 -3.06 15.74 -6.04
C LEU A 398 -3.50 16.92 -5.16
N SER A 399 -4.26 16.69 -4.08
CA SER A 399 -4.69 17.77 -3.18
C SER A 399 -3.50 18.44 -2.51
N PHE A 400 -2.45 17.68 -2.19
CA PHE A 400 -1.18 18.24 -1.70
C PHE A 400 -0.50 19.12 -2.76
N LEU A 401 -0.42 18.64 -4.00
CA LEU A 401 0.22 19.38 -5.10
C LEU A 401 -0.49 20.72 -5.36
N VAL A 402 -1.82 20.72 -5.45
CA VAL A 402 -2.58 21.95 -5.73
C VAL A 402 -2.56 22.93 -4.55
N ALA A 403 -2.56 22.43 -3.30
CA ALA A 403 -2.39 23.30 -2.14
C ALA A 403 -0.99 23.94 -2.14
N LYS A 404 0.05 23.16 -2.45
CA LYS A 404 1.43 23.67 -2.57
C LYS A 404 1.54 24.72 -3.68
N GLU A 405 0.90 24.50 -4.82
CA GLU A 405 0.86 25.44 -5.94
C GLU A 405 0.11 26.73 -5.58
N ALA A 406 -0.98 26.62 -4.83
CA ALA A 406 -1.69 27.76 -4.26
C ALA A 406 -0.92 28.51 -3.15
N GLY A 407 0.32 28.08 -2.84
CA GLY A 407 1.18 28.73 -1.86
C GLY A 407 0.87 28.38 -0.41
N ALA A 408 0.24 27.21 -0.16
CA ALA A 408 -0.09 26.75 1.18
C ALA A 408 1.14 26.72 2.11
N LYS A 409 0.97 27.35 3.27
CA LYS A 409 1.93 27.35 4.38
C LYS A 409 1.36 26.60 5.56
N ASP A 410 2.24 26.19 6.46
CA ASP A 410 1.84 25.73 7.79
C ASP A 410 1.08 26.84 8.52
N TRP A 411 -0.09 26.55 9.06
CA TRP A 411 -0.92 27.55 9.74
C TRP A 411 -0.22 28.15 10.96
N TRP A 412 -0.38 29.48 11.15
CA TRP A 412 0.38 30.27 12.12
C TRP A 412 1.90 30.26 11.90
N GLY A 413 2.36 29.79 10.74
CA GLY A 413 3.75 29.71 10.33
C GLY A 413 3.98 30.41 9.00
N ALA A 414 5.24 30.68 8.68
CA ALA A 414 5.64 31.28 7.40
C ALA A 414 6.19 30.25 6.39
N ILE A 415 6.36 28.99 6.82
CA ILE A 415 7.02 27.93 6.05
C ILE A 415 5.98 27.22 5.19
N GLY A 416 6.28 27.02 3.90
CA GLY A 416 5.45 26.24 2.98
C GLY A 416 5.24 24.80 3.45
N ILE A 417 4.11 24.20 3.07
CA ILE A 417 3.88 22.77 3.36
C ILE A 417 4.97 21.92 2.69
N SER A 418 5.56 20.98 3.44
CA SER A 418 6.65 20.15 2.93
C SER A 418 6.69 18.78 3.59
N PRO A 419 6.78 17.68 2.81
CA PRO A 419 6.94 16.33 3.35
C PRO A 419 8.33 16.07 3.95
N ALA A 420 9.27 17.01 3.80
CA ALA A 420 10.66 16.90 4.28
C ALA A 420 10.81 17.06 5.79
N ALA A 421 9.87 17.77 6.44
CA ALA A 421 10.02 18.12 7.84
C ALA A 421 9.83 16.89 8.75
N GLU A 422 10.58 16.83 9.84
CA GLU A 422 10.52 15.74 10.82
C GLU A 422 9.98 16.19 12.19
N GLY A 423 9.60 15.20 13.00
CA GLY A 423 9.14 15.40 14.37
C GLY A 423 7.92 16.33 14.45
N SER A 424 7.94 17.25 15.42
CA SER A 424 6.83 18.19 15.66
C SER A 424 6.54 19.17 14.52
N LYS A 425 7.48 19.34 13.58
CA LYS A 425 7.34 20.16 12.37
C LYS A 425 6.93 19.33 11.15
N GLY A 426 6.89 18.01 11.29
CA GLY A 426 6.58 17.11 10.19
C GLY A 426 5.17 17.31 9.65
N LEU A 427 5.03 17.10 8.34
CA LEU A 427 3.75 17.17 7.65
C LEU A 427 2.80 16.12 8.21
N GLU A 428 1.70 16.62 8.75
CA GLU A 428 0.51 15.88 9.13
C GLU A 428 -0.66 16.38 8.28
N TYR A 429 -1.80 15.72 8.44
CA TYR A 429 -3.07 16.23 7.93
C TYR A 429 -4.04 16.38 9.10
N HIS A 430 -4.86 17.42 9.03
CA HIS A 430 -5.86 17.73 10.03
C HIS A 430 -7.26 17.70 9.43
N HIS A 431 -8.21 17.09 10.14
CA HIS A 431 -9.63 17.20 9.87
C HIS A 431 -10.08 18.63 10.17
N ILE A 432 -10.28 19.46 9.15
CA ILE A 432 -10.65 20.88 9.25
C ILE A 432 -11.79 21.07 10.24
N HIS A 433 -12.89 20.35 10.03
CA HIS A 433 -13.89 20.08 11.06
C HIS A 433 -13.43 18.86 11.87
N PRO A 434 -12.92 19.04 13.10
CA PRO A 434 -12.32 17.94 13.83
C PRO A 434 -13.33 16.83 14.12
N GLN A 435 -12.89 15.58 14.16
CA GLN A 435 -13.78 14.44 14.42
C GLN A 435 -14.65 14.59 15.68
N ALA A 436 -14.12 15.28 16.71
CA ALA A 436 -14.83 15.55 17.96
C ALA A 436 -16.08 16.44 17.78
N THR A 437 -16.12 17.28 16.74
CA THR A 437 -17.29 18.13 16.43
C THR A 437 -18.34 17.40 15.59
N LEU A 438 -18.02 16.22 15.05
CA LEU A 438 -18.86 15.50 14.07
C LEU A 438 -19.41 14.16 14.57
N LYS A 439 -18.64 13.36 15.32
CA LYS A 439 -18.96 11.95 15.65
C LYS A 439 -20.29 11.72 16.38
N ASN A 440 -20.78 12.70 17.14
CA ASN A 440 -22.04 12.62 17.89
C ASN A 440 -22.99 13.77 17.50
N HIS A 441 -22.82 14.33 16.30
CA HIS A 441 -23.63 15.45 15.84
C HIS A 441 -25.07 15.01 15.54
N ILE A 442 -26.06 15.89 15.73
CA ILE A 442 -27.48 15.57 15.50
C ILE A 442 -27.77 15.16 14.05
N ALA A 443 -26.99 15.68 13.11
CA ALA A 443 -27.06 15.35 11.68
C ALA A 443 -26.46 13.97 11.30
N ARG A 444 -25.86 13.25 12.27
CA ARG A 444 -25.33 11.88 12.13
C ARG A 444 -24.40 11.66 10.93
N TYR A 445 -23.27 12.35 10.91
CA TYR A 445 -22.26 12.18 9.85
C TYR A 445 -21.58 10.81 9.91
N SER A 446 -21.46 10.15 8.77
CA SER A 446 -20.83 8.84 8.63
C SER A 446 -19.32 8.92 8.83
N LYS A 447 -18.70 7.76 9.10
CA LYS A 447 -17.23 7.67 9.18
C LYS A 447 -16.56 8.05 7.84
N ALA A 448 -17.20 7.74 6.71
CA ALA A 448 -16.71 8.13 5.39
C ALA A 448 -16.74 9.66 5.22
N GLU A 449 -17.86 10.31 5.54
CA GLU A 449 -18.00 11.77 5.48
C GLU A 449 -16.97 12.48 6.37
N ILE A 450 -16.75 11.99 7.59
CA ILE A 450 -15.79 12.60 8.52
C ILE A 450 -14.35 12.52 7.99
N ASN A 451 -13.99 11.43 7.31
CA ASN A 451 -12.64 11.19 6.79
C ASN A 451 -12.46 11.58 5.32
N ASP A 452 -13.44 12.29 4.76
CA ASP A 452 -13.42 12.76 3.38
C ASP A 452 -12.23 13.70 3.13
N LEU A 453 -11.65 13.58 1.94
CA LEU A 453 -10.52 14.35 1.46
C LEU A 453 -10.77 15.85 1.57
N ALA A 454 -11.99 16.30 1.28
CA ALA A 454 -12.39 17.70 1.38
C ALA A 454 -12.46 18.20 2.83
N ASN A 455 -12.35 17.32 3.83
CA ASN A 455 -12.16 17.71 5.23
C ASN A 455 -10.69 17.73 5.66
N LEU A 456 -9.71 17.49 4.77
CA LEU A 456 -8.30 17.38 5.16
C LEU A 456 -7.49 18.62 4.75
N ALA A 457 -6.69 19.15 5.66
CA ALA A 457 -5.71 20.21 5.40
C ALA A 457 -4.29 19.75 5.78
N PHE A 458 -3.28 20.18 5.02
CA PHE A 458 -1.89 19.79 5.21
C PHE A 458 -1.19 20.75 6.17
N ILE A 459 -0.90 20.34 7.39
CA ILE A 459 -0.29 21.22 8.40
C ILE A 459 0.78 20.48 9.20
N SER A 460 1.58 21.20 9.99
CA SER A 460 2.54 20.55 10.88
C SER A 460 1.84 19.93 12.10
N GLY A 461 2.48 18.93 12.71
CA GLY A 461 2.02 18.39 13.99
C GLY A 461 1.91 19.45 15.10
N ARG A 462 2.69 20.53 15.04
CA ARG A 462 2.57 21.68 15.95
C ARG A 462 1.26 22.43 15.74
N ALA A 463 0.92 22.77 14.50
CA ALA A 463 -0.34 23.41 14.17
C ALA A 463 -1.53 22.50 14.51
N ASN A 464 -1.43 21.20 14.21
CA ASN A 464 -2.44 20.20 14.54
C ASN A 464 -2.72 20.14 16.05
N ARG A 465 -1.67 20.07 16.88
CA ARG A 465 -1.81 20.13 18.35
C ARG A 465 -2.40 21.46 18.84
N LYS A 466 -2.07 22.58 18.18
CA LYS A 466 -2.64 23.90 18.52
C LYS A 466 -4.15 23.92 18.23
N ILE A 467 -4.63 23.33 17.13
CA ILE A 467 -6.07 23.23 16.85
C ILE A 467 -6.76 22.33 17.87
N SER A 468 -6.19 21.14 18.11
CA SER A 468 -6.77 20.10 18.95
C SER A 468 -8.19 19.73 18.47
N HIS A 469 -9.20 19.91 19.32
CA HIS A 469 -10.60 19.57 19.02
C HIS A 469 -11.47 20.80 18.72
N ARG A 470 -10.86 21.97 18.51
CA ARG A 470 -11.59 23.24 18.33
C ARG A 470 -12.28 23.31 16.96
N SER A 471 -13.54 23.71 16.94
CA SER A 471 -14.31 23.95 15.72
C SER A 471 -13.68 25.05 14.84
N PRO A 472 -13.81 24.99 13.50
CA PRO A 472 -13.45 26.08 12.59
C PRO A 472 -14.01 27.45 12.98
N LEU A 473 -15.22 27.51 13.57
CA LEU A 473 -15.79 28.75 14.11
C LEU A 473 -14.87 29.45 15.12
N VAL A 474 -14.07 28.68 15.86
CA VAL A 474 -13.20 29.18 16.92
C VAL A 474 -11.80 29.50 16.39
N TYR A 475 -11.21 28.63 15.57
CA TYR A 475 -9.80 28.79 15.20
C TYR A 475 -9.58 29.47 13.84
N PHE A 476 -10.51 29.42 12.89
CA PHE A 476 -10.38 30.15 11.61
C PHE A 476 -10.28 31.66 11.80
N PRO A 477 -10.99 32.32 12.72
CA PRO A 477 -10.80 33.76 12.97
C PRO A 477 -9.39 34.14 13.41
N THR A 478 -8.56 33.17 13.80
CA THR A 478 -7.15 33.38 14.18
C THR A 478 -6.17 33.20 13.01
N LEU A 479 -6.68 32.92 11.81
CA LEU A 479 -5.94 32.77 10.55
C LEU A 479 -6.37 33.86 9.57
N GLY A 480 -5.49 34.25 8.66
CA GLY A 480 -5.85 35.14 7.56
C GLY A 480 -6.64 34.41 6.47
N ASP A 481 -7.54 35.11 5.78
CA ASP A 481 -8.29 34.53 4.65
C ASP A 481 -7.35 34.00 3.55
N GLY A 482 -6.20 34.63 3.34
CA GLY A 482 -5.16 34.13 2.43
C GLY A 482 -4.55 32.78 2.86
N GLU A 483 -4.43 32.51 4.17
CA GLU A 483 -3.97 31.20 4.66
C GLU A 483 -5.03 30.12 4.41
N LEU A 484 -6.32 30.44 4.53
CA LEU A 484 -7.41 29.52 4.25
C LEU A 484 -7.54 29.25 2.74
N ALA A 485 -7.52 30.30 1.93
CA ALA A 485 -7.62 30.21 0.47
C ALA A 485 -6.46 29.40 -0.14
N ALA A 486 -5.23 29.55 0.37
CA ALA A 486 -4.08 28.77 -0.08
C ALA A 486 -4.23 27.25 0.19
N HIS A 487 -5.07 26.87 1.16
CA HIS A 487 -5.46 25.47 1.42
C HIS A 487 -6.74 25.05 0.70
N LEU A 488 -7.21 25.88 -0.25
CA LEU A 488 -8.45 25.69 -1.00
C LEU A 488 -9.67 25.51 -0.06
N ILE A 489 -9.71 26.31 1.00
CA ILE A 489 -10.82 26.33 1.96
C ILE A 489 -11.81 27.43 1.55
N PRO A 490 -13.12 27.14 1.47
CA PRO A 490 -14.11 28.16 1.15
C PRO A 490 -14.15 29.24 2.25
N LEU A 491 -14.17 30.51 1.85
CA LEU A 491 -14.09 31.64 2.77
C LEU A 491 -15.43 32.00 3.43
N ASP A 492 -16.54 31.45 2.92
CA ASP A 492 -17.86 31.64 3.51
C ASP A 492 -17.86 31.20 4.98
N LYS A 493 -18.24 32.14 5.85
CA LYS A 493 -18.25 31.95 7.31
C LYS A 493 -19.35 30.99 7.76
N SER A 494 -20.43 30.85 6.99
CA SER A 494 -21.53 29.93 7.30
C SER A 494 -21.05 28.47 7.37
N LEU A 495 -20.14 28.10 6.46
CA LEU A 495 -19.58 26.75 6.30
C LEU A 495 -18.61 26.31 7.43
N ARG A 496 -18.35 27.20 8.38
CA ARG A 496 -17.48 26.93 9.54
C ARG A 496 -18.24 26.20 10.66
N ASP A 497 -19.57 26.26 10.64
CA ASP A 497 -20.44 25.55 11.57
C ASP A 497 -20.55 24.06 11.21
N ALA A 498 -20.57 23.19 12.21
CA ALA A 498 -20.71 21.74 12.00
C ALA A 498 -22.07 21.36 11.40
N ASN A 499 -23.11 22.19 11.59
CA ASN A 499 -24.42 21.99 10.95
C ASN A 499 -24.35 22.09 9.42
N GLU A 500 -23.44 22.93 8.90
CA GLU A 500 -23.23 23.16 7.47
C GLU A 500 -22.13 22.24 6.89
N TYR A 501 -21.77 21.15 7.58
CA TYR A 501 -20.62 20.33 7.20
C TYR A 501 -20.74 19.71 5.80
N ARG A 502 -21.94 19.27 5.37
CA ARG A 502 -22.14 18.76 4.00
C ARG A 502 -21.98 19.86 2.96
N SER A 503 -22.53 21.04 3.22
CA SER A 503 -22.35 22.24 2.39
C SER A 503 -20.86 22.60 2.27
N PHE A 504 -20.11 22.51 3.38
CA PHE A 504 -18.67 22.72 3.41
C PHE A 504 -17.92 21.72 2.52
N LEU A 505 -18.24 20.42 2.63
CA LEU A 505 -17.63 19.39 1.80
C LEU A 505 -17.88 19.67 0.31
N THR A 506 -19.12 19.97 -0.07
CA THR A 506 -19.47 20.29 -1.46
C THR A 506 -18.69 21.49 -1.97
N ALA A 507 -18.68 22.61 -1.24
CA ALA A 507 -17.98 23.82 -1.64
C ALA A 507 -16.46 23.58 -1.79
N ARG A 508 -15.85 22.83 -0.86
CA ARG A 508 -14.41 22.54 -0.91
C ARG A 508 -14.05 21.53 -2.00
N ARG A 509 -14.90 20.55 -2.32
CA ARG A 509 -14.69 19.65 -3.46
C ARG A 509 -14.68 20.41 -4.78
N THR A 510 -15.54 21.42 -4.95
CA THR A 510 -15.51 22.29 -6.14
C THR A 510 -14.16 22.98 -6.30
N LEU A 511 -13.67 23.67 -5.25
CA LEU A 511 -12.37 24.35 -5.29
C LEU A 511 -11.21 23.38 -5.57
N LEU A 512 -11.24 22.19 -4.96
CA LEU A 512 -10.23 21.16 -5.18
C LEU A 512 -10.27 20.62 -6.61
N ALA A 513 -11.46 20.31 -7.12
CA ALA A 513 -11.67 19.75 -8.46
C ALA A 513 -11.20 20.72 -9.56
N GLU A 514 -11.53 22.00 -9.43
CA GLU A 514 -11.06 23.06 -10.32
C GLU A 514 -9.54 23.19 -10.30
N ALA A 515 -8.93 23.25 -9.12
CA ALA A 515 -7.47 23.36 -8.97
C ALA A 515 -6.74 22.12 -9.50
N MET A 516 -7.28 20.92 -9.26
CA MET A 516 -6.72 19.66 -9.78
C MET A 516 -6.82 19.60 -11.30
N THR A 517 -7.94 20.01 -11.88
CA THR A 517 -8.11 20.09 -13.33
C THR A 517 -7.15 21.10 -13.94
N SER A 518 -6.96 22.27 -13.31
CA SER A 518 -5.98 23.27 -13.75
C SER A 518 -4.55 22.72 -13.73
N LEU A 519 -4.16 22.00 -12.67
CA LEU A 519 -2.87 21.33 -12.57
C LEU A 519 -2.66 20.29 -13.68
N LEU A 520 -3.67 19.47 -13.97
CA LEU A 520 -3.62 18.49 -15.07
C LEU A 520 -3.45 19.20 -16.42
N ASN A 521 -4.27 20.22 -16.68
CA ASN A 521 -4.25 20.95 -17.94
C ASN A 521 -2.93 21.69 -18.20
N ARG A 522 -2.20 22.09 -17.15
CA ARG A 522 -0.86 22.69 -17.30
C ARG A 522 0.11 21.78 -18.06
N PHE A 523 0.02 20.48 -17.85
CA PHE A 523 0.92 19.49 -18.47
C PHE A 523 0.31 18.80 -19.68
N LYS A 524 -0.96 19.08 -19.99
CA LYS A 524 -1.70 18.38 -21.04
C LYS A 524 -1.03 18.63 -22.41
N PRO A 525 -0.62 17.58 -23.13
CA PRO A 525 -0.08 17.75 -24.47
C PRO A 525 -1.05 18.43 -25.44
N ASP A 526 -0.56 19.38 -26.24
CA ASP A 526 -1.37 20.15 -27.19
C ASP A 526 -2.10 19.27 -28.22
N TRP A 527 -1.53 18.11 -28.56
CA TRP A 527 -2.13 17.16 -29.51
C TRP A 527 -3.33 16.40 -28.93
N LEU A 528 -3.55 16.43 -27.60
CA LEU A 528 -4.83 16.03 -26.99
C LEU A 528 -5.83 17.18 -27.13
N VAL A 529 -6.23 17.46 -28.37
CA VAL A 529 -7.20 18.52 -28.66
C VAL A 529 -8.50 18.21 -27.91
N SER A 530 -9.14 19.26 -27.38
CA SER A 530 -10.53 19.18 -26.91
C SER A 530 -11.41 18.85 -28.12
N ALA A 531 -11.56 17.57 -28.45
CA ALA A 531 -12.75 17.15 -29.16
C ALA A 531 -13.93 17.60 -28.29
N ASP A 532 -14.90 18.31 -28.87
CA ASP A 532 -16.23 18.43 -28.25
C ASP A 532 -16.55 17.05 -27.69
N GLN A 533 -16.70 16.98 -26.37
CA GLN A 533 -16.96 15.70 -25.74
C GLN A 533 -18.20 15.11 -26.42
N PRO A 534 -18.23 13.83 -26.82
CA PRO A 534 -19.49 13.14 -26.65
C PRO A 534 -19.80 13.32 -25.17
N VAL A 535 -20.80 14.16 -24.87
CA VAL A 535 -21.33 14.35 -23.53
C VAL A 535 -21.40 12.95 -22.94
N ASP A 536 -20.67 12.69 -21.88
CA ASP A 536 -20.80 11.43 -21.16
C ASP A 536 -22.29 11.34 -20.81
N PRO A 537 -23.06 10.44 -21.47
CA PRO A 537 -24.53 10.47 -21.40
C PRO A 537 -25.05 10.12 -20.00
N ILE A 538 -24.14 9.79 -19.07
CA ILE A 538 -24.44 9.55 -17.66
C ILE A 538 -23.81 10.60 -16.72
N ALA A 539 -23.19 11.67 -17.24
CA ALA A 539 -22.58 12.72 -16.43
C ALA A 539 -23.61 13.41 -15.53
N GLY A 540 -23.49 13.21 -14.22
CA GLY A 540 -24.45 13.74 -13.23
C GLY A 540 -25.73 12.91 -13.08
N SER A 541 -25.84 11.78 -13.80
CA SER A 541 -26.93 10.82 -13.65
C SER A 541 -26.67 9.84 -12.51
N VAL A 542 -27.70 9.52 -11.73
CA VAL A 542 -27.66 8.62 -10.57
C VAL A 542 -28.79 7.61 -10.68
N LEU A 543 -28.50 6.32 -10.47
CA LEU A 543 -29.49 5.27 -10.27
C LEU A 543 -29.46 4.81 -8.80
N GLU A 544 -30.50 5.15 -8.06
CA GLU A 544 -30.67 4.79 -6.65
C GLU A 544 -31.59 3.58 -6.52
N PHE A 545 -31.22 2.63 -5.65
CA PHE A 545 -32.10 1.54 -5.24
C PHE A 545 -32.56 1.78 -3.81
N VAL A 546 -33.81 1.44 -3.51
CA VAL A 546 -34.34 1.40 -2.15
C VAL A 546 -35.15 0.13 -1.98
N LEU A 547 -34.74 -0.71 -1.03
CA LEU A 547 -35.47 -1.94 -0.68
C LEU A 547 -36.61 -1.66 0.30
N TYR A 548 -37.81 -2.13 -0.04
CA TYR A 548 -38.97 -2.17 0.84
C TYR A 548 -39.28 -3.62 1.23
N GLU A 549 -39.05 -3.95 2.50
CA GLU A 549 -39.24 -5.31 3.01
C GLU A 549 -40.66 -5.55 3.53
N ASN A 550 -41.23 -6.68 3.11
CA ASN A 550 -42.46 -7.25 3.64
C ASN A 550 -42.18 -8.63 4.26
N PRO A 551 -42.17 -8.76 5.60
CA PRO A 551 -41.89 -10.04 6.28
C PRO A 551 -42.89 -11.16 5.99
N THR A 552 -44.06 -10.82 5.43
CA THR A 552 -45.19 -11.74 5.22
C THR A 552 -45.65 -11.80 3.75
N GLY A 553 -44.93 -11.17 2.83
CA GLY A 553 -45.28 -11.07 1.42
C GLY A 553 -44.09 -10.70 0.53
N GLU A 554 -44.36 -10.23 -0.68
CA GLU A 554 -43.29 -9.89 -1.63
C GLU A 554 -42.59 -8.58 -1.23
N SER A 555 -41.26 -8.62 -1.21
CA SER A 555 -40.40 -7.44 -1.03
C SER A 555 -40.03 -6.88 -2.39
N VAL A 556 -39.97 -5.56 -2.50
CA VAL A 556 -39.73 -4.87 -3.78
C VAL A 556 -38.57 -3.89 -3.64
N ILE A 557 -37.77 -3.79 -4.70
CA ILE A 557 -36.78 -2.73 -4.86
C ILE A 557 -37.39 -1.66 -5.74
N VAL A 558 -37.31 -0.42 -5.29
CA VAL A 558 -37.61 0.76 -6.11
C VAL A 558 -36.31 1.30 -6.67
N ALA A 559 -36.20 1.34 -7.98
CA ALA A 559 -35.09 1.96 -8.71
C ALA A 559 -35.51 3.37 -9.13
N THR A 560 -34.65 4.37 -8.89
CA THR A 560 -34.90 5.77 -9.26
C THR A 560 -33.70 6.34 -10.01
N ALA A 561 -33.90 6.71 -11.26
CA ALA A 561 -32.95 7.46 -12.06
C ALA A 561 -33.17 8.97 -11.90
N SER A 562 -32.12 9.71 -11.59
CA SER A 562 -32.13 11.17 -11.47
C SER A 562 -30.91 11.79 -12.17
N GLY A 563 -30.95 13.08 -12.52
CA GLY A 563 -29.90 13.77 -13.28
C GLY A 563 -30.41 14.21 -14.64
N GLU A 564 -29.87 13.65 -15.73
CA GLU A 564 -30.41 13.88 -17.09
C GLU A 564 -31.73 13.14 -17.34
N PHE A 565 -32.03 12.12 -16.53
CA PHE A 565 -33.24 11.31 -16.61
C PHE A 565 -34.12 11.51 -15.37
N ASP A 566 -35.44 11.41 -15.54
CA ASP A 566 -36.43 11.34 -14.47
C ASP A 566 -37.27 10.07 -14.67
N TRP A 567 -36.88 8.98 -14.00
CA TRP A 567 -37.52 7.69 -14.14
C TRP A 567 -37.54 6.92 -12.81
N SER A 568 -38.61 6.19 -12.55
CA SER A 568 -38.71 5.29 -11.39
C SER A 568 -39.44 4.00 -11.78
N GLY A 569 -38.96 2.88 -11.22
CA GLY A 569 -39.48 1.56 -11.50
C GLY A 569 -39.32 0.60 -10.33
N THR A 570 -39.97 -0.56 -10.44
CA THR A 570 -39.97 -1.59 -9.39
C THR A 570 -39.40 -2.90 -9.88
N VAL A 571 -38.63 -3.57 -9.04
CA VAL A 571 -38.03 -4.88 -9.31
C VAL A 571 -38.36 -5.84 -8.16
N SER A 572 -38.77 -7.07 -8.49
CA SER A 572 -38.96 -8.12 -7.49
C SER A 572 -37.60 -8.56 -6.93
N VAL A 573 -37.48 -8.53 -5.61
CA VAL A 573 -36.23 -8.95 -4.92
C VAL A 573 -35.98 -10.44 -5.15
N VAL A 574 -37.03 -11.25 -5.16
CA VAL A 574 -36.93 -12.71 -5.34
C VAL A 574 -36.41 -13.02 -6.74
N GLU A 575 -37.04 -12.45 -7.76
CA GLU A 575 -36.64 -12.68 -9.15
C GLU A 575 -35.23 -12.16 -9.43
N LEU A 576 -34.88 -10.98 -8.90
CA LEU A 576 -33.53 -10.44 -9.06
C LEU A 576 -32.47 -11.34 -8.42
N ASN A 577 -32.72 -11.89 -7.22
CA ASN A 577 -31.80 -12.84 -6.60
C ASN A 577 -31.64 -14.12 -7.43
N ASP A 578 -32.73 -14.68 -7.94
CA ASP A 578 -32.72 -15.91 -8.73
C ASP A 578 -31.97 -15.71 -10.05
N VAL A 579 -32.22 -14.60 -10.74
CA VAL A 579 -31.57 -14.25 -12.01
C VAL A 579 -30.08 -13.94 -11.80
N LEU A 580 -29.69 -13.25 -10.73
CA LEU A 580 -28.28 -13.02 -10.41
C LEU A 580 -27.54 -14.31 -10.04
N ALA A 581 -28.21 -15.25 -9.37
CA ALA A 581 -27.62 -16.56 -9.07
C ALA A 581 -27.38 -17.39 -10.35
N ALA A 582 -28.32 -17.34 -11.30
CA ALA A 582 -28.16 -17.97 -12.61
C ALA A 582 -27.06 -17.29 -13.46
N ALA A 583 -27.05 -15.95 -13.48
CA ALA A 583 -26.05 -15.16 -14.20
C ALA A 583 -24.63 -15.38 -13.64
N ALA A 584 -24.48 -15.51 -12.31
CA ALA A 584 -23.20 -15.87 -11.69
C ALA A 584 -22.69 -17.28 -12.08
N ALA A 585 -23.58 -18.16 -12.54
CA ALA A 585 -23.24 -19.47 -13.11
C ALA A 585 -23.02 -19.43 -14.64
N GLY A 586 -23.03 -18.24 -15.25
CA GLY A 586 -22.82 -18.04 -16.68
C GLY A 586 -24.08 -18.31 -17.53
N VAL A 587 -25.27 -18.17 -16.94
CA VAL A 587 -26.54 -18.43 -17.63
C VAL A 587 -27.33 -17.14 -17.77
N ASP A 588 -27.67 -16.80 -19.02
CA ASP A 588 -28.57 -15.68 -19.34
C ASP A 588 -29.99 -15.95 -18.79
N GLY A 589 -30.73 -14.88 -18.48
CA GLY A 589 -32.08 -14.97 -17.95
C GLY A 589 -32.95 -13.78 -18.32
N ASP A 590 -34.17 -13.74 -17.79
CA ASP A 590 -35.09 -12.62 -17.93
C ASP A 590 -35.52 -12.15 -16.54
N LEU A 591 -35.68 -10.83 -16.38
CA LEU A 591 -36.08 -10.19 -15.12
C LEU A 591 -37.30 -9.30 -15.37
N MET A 592 -38.27 -9.28 -14.45
CA MET A 592 -39.37 -8.33 -14.53
C MET A 592 -38.97 -6.98 -13.90
N VAL A 593 -38.95 -5.92 -14.73
CA VAL A 593 -38.71 -4.53 -14.31
C VAL A 593 -39.94 -3.71 -14.67
N SER A 594 -40.61 -3.14 -13.67
CA SER A 594 -41.82 -2.32 -13.86
C SER A 594 -42.94 -3.00 -14.67
N GLY A 595 -43.04 -4.33 -14.60
CA GLY A 595 -44.03 -5.11 -15.35
C GLY A 595 -43.62 -5.49 -16.77
N GLU A 596 -42.38 -5.21 -17.18
CA GLU A 596 -41.80 -5.64 -18.45
C GLU A 596 -40.69 -6.68 -18.24
N SER A 597 -40.66 -7.69 -19.10
CA SER A 597 -39.59 -8.70 -19.12
C SER A 597 -38.38 -8.13 -19.84
N VAL A 598 -37.28 -7.90 -19.11
CA VAL A 598 -36.01 -7.43 -19.67
C VAL A 598 -34.96 -8.54 -19.68
N PRO A 599 -34.13 -8.64 -20.72
CA PRO A 599 -33.09 -9.67 -20.80
C PRO A 599 -31.93 -9.35 -19.87
N VAL A 600 -31.49 -10.34 -19.09
CA VAL A 600 -30.25 -10.33 -18.32
C VAL A 600 -29.19 -11.14 -19.05
N ARG A 601 -28.10 -10.48 -19.42
CA ARG A 601 -27.02 -11.08 -20.21
C ARG A 601 -25.74 -11.21 -19.41
N VAL A 602 -25.01 -12.29 -19.66
CA VAL A 602 -23.66 -12.50 -19.12
C VAL A 602 -22.64 -12.33 -20.25
N ASP A 603 -21.75 -11.35 -20.11
CA ASP A 603 -20.61 -11.12 -21.01
C ASP A 603 -19.31 -11.21 -20.21
N ASP A 604 -18.51 -12.26 -20.46
CA ASP A 604 -17.35 -12.66 -19.65
C ASP A 604 -17.65 -12.76 -18.13
N GLU A 605 -17.21 -11.77 -17.34
CA GLU A 605 -17.44 -11.68 -15.88
C GLU A 605 -18.52 -10.64 -15.52
N ALA A 606 -19.07 -9.93 -16.51
CA ALA A 606 -20.05 -8.86 -16.33
C ALA A 606 -21.48 -9.35 -16.56
N ILE A 607 -22.39 -8.90 -15.70
CA ILE A 607 -23.83 -9.10 -15.80
C ILE A 607 -24.45 -7.76 -16.23
N GLU A 608 -25.21 -7.79 -17.32
CA GLU A 608 -25.91 -6.64 -17.88
C GLU A 608 -27.42 -6.76 -17.62
N ILE A 609 -28.00 -5.76 -16.96
CA ILE A 609 -29.44 -5.71 -16.65
C ILE A 609 -30.01 -4.36 -17.09
N PRO A 610 -30.98 -4.32 -18.02
CA PRO A 610 -31.70 -3.09 -18.36
C PRO A 610 -32.59 -2.63 -17.19
N ILE A 611 -32.36 -1.42 -16.68
CA ILE A 611 -33.16 -0.81 -15.62
C ILE A 611 -33.47 0.63 -16.03
N GLY A 612 -34.68 0.85 -16.55
CA GLY A 612 -35.10 2.16 -17.04
C GLY A 612 -34.17 2.68 -18.16
N PRO A 613 -33.65 3.92 -18.07
CA PRO A 613 -32.76 4.48 -19.09
C PRO A 613 -31.37 3.84 -19.12
N PHE A 614 -31.03 2.95 -18.18
CA PHE A 614 -29.68 2.42 -18.02
C PHE A 614 -29.58 0.94 -18.40
N LEU A 615 -28.46 0.58 -19.04
CA LEU A 615 -27.96 -0.78 -19.09
C LEU A 615 -26.95 -0.93 -17.97
N VAL A 616 -27.38 -1.47 -16.84
CA VAL A 616 -26.54 -1.56 -15.64
C VAL A 616 -25.57 -2.72 -15.81
N THR A 617 -24.27 -2.43 -15.74
CA THR A 617 -23.20 -3.43 -15.96
C THR A 617 -22.33 -3.60 -14.73
N GLY A 618 -22.15 -4.84 -14.27
CA GLY A 618 -21.34 -5.14 -13.09
C GLY A 618 -21.11 -6.63 -12.89
N THR A 619 -20.06 -6.99 -12.17
CA THR A 619 -19.78 -8.39 -11.81
C THR A 619 -20.83 -8.93 -10.84
N ALA A 620 -20.98 -10.25 -10.76
CA ALA A 620 -21.85 -10.89 -9.76
C ALA A 620 -21.55 -10.38 -8.33
N SER A 621 -20.26 -10.25 -7.99
CA SER A 621 -19.87 -9.74 -6.67
C SER A 621 -20.28 -8.29 -6.42
N GLU A 622 -20.37 -7.45 -7.44
CA GLU A 622 -20.80 -6.06 -7.31
C GLU A 622 -22.32 -5.97 -7.14
N TRP A 623 -23.09 -6.73 -7.92
CA TRP A 623 -24.54 -6.85 -7.76
C TRP A 623 -24.95 -7.35 -6.36
N TRP A 624 -24.26 -8.38 -5.84
CA TRP A 624 -24.54 -8.88 -4.49
C TRP A 624 -24.25 -7.85 -3.40
N LYS A 625 -23.20 -7.02 -3.56
CA LYS A 625 -22.92 -5.95 -2.61
C LYS A 625 -23.98 -4.85 -2.62
N VAL A 626 -24.50 -4.49 -3.79
CA VAL A 626 -25.63 -3.54 -3.88
C VAL A 626 -26.84 -4.11 -3.12
N LEU A 627 -27.19 -5.38 -3.34
CA LEU A 627 -28.31 -6.01 -2.65
C LEU A 627 -28.11 -6.14 -1.13
N ASP A 628 -26.90 -6.49 -0.68
CA ASP A 628 -26.59 -6.58 0.74
C ASP A 628 -26.64 -5.21 1.42
N ARG A 629 -26.16 -4.14 0.76
CA ARG A 629 -26.33 -2.75 1.23
C ARG A 629 -27.80 -2.39 1.39
N GLU A 630 -28.62 -2.65 0.36
CA GLU A 630 -30.05 -2.32 0.42
C GLU A 630 -30.81 -3.12 1.49
N LYS A 631 -30.35 -4.34 1.82
CA LYS A 631 -30.87 -5.11 2.95
C LYS A 631 -30.52 -4.48 4.30
N ASP A 632 -29.30 -3.99 4.45
CA ASP A 632 -28.87 -3.32 5.69
C ASP A 632 -29.66 -2.01 5.93
N ASP A 633 -30.04 -1.31 4.86
CA ASP A 633 -30.79 -0.04 4.89
C ASP A 633 -32.31 -0.19 4.56
N ALA A 634 -32.83 -1.42 4.62
CA ALA A 634 -34.20 -1.74 4.20
C ALA A 634 -35.28 -0.91 4.93
N GLN A 635 -36.25 -0.42 4.17
CA GLN A 635 -37.40 0.30 4.69
C GLN A 635 -38.59 -0.65 4.89
N PRO A 636 -39.45 -0.41 5.89
CA PRO A 636 -40.64 -1.25 6.09
C PRO A 636 -41.65 -0.99 4.96
N MET A 637 -42.32 -2.04 4.45
CA MET A 637 -43.30 -1.93 3.35
C MET A 637 -44.39 -0.86 3.56
N ARG A 638 -44.75 -0.53 4.81
CA ARG A 638 -45.68 0.57 5.11
C ARG A 638 -45.20 1.97 4.70
N ALA A 639 -43.91 2.14 4.46
CA ALA A 639 -43.29 3.38 3.99
C ALA A 639 -43.24 3.45 2.45
N TYR A 640 -43.54 2.35 1.77
CA TYR A 640 -43.65 2.32 0.33
C TYR A 640 -44.87 3.13 -0.12
N VAL A 641 -44.63 4.11 -0.99
CA VAL A 641 -45.69 4.87 -1.66
C VAL A 641 -45.65 4.44 -3.11
N GLU A 642 -46.70 3.73 -3.54
CA GLU A 642 -46.84 3.28 -4.92
C GLU A 642 -46.86 4.50 -5.86
N ARG A 643 -45.85 4.58 -6.73
CA ARG A 643 -45.78 5.57 -7.80
C ARG A 643 -46.15 4.91 -9.11
N ALA A 644 -46.65 5.69 -10.07
CA ALA A 644 -46.87 5.21 -11.42
C ALA A 644 -45.52 4.74 -11.99
N THR A 645 -45.37 3.43 -12.20
CA THR A 645 -44.21 2.83 -12.85
C THR A 645 -44.34 3.06 -14.36
N ALA A 646 -43.26 3.54 -14.98
CA ALA A 646 -43.22 3.77 -16.42
C ALA A 646 -42.31 2.72 -17.08
N ALA A 647 -42.81 2.05 -18.11
CA ALA A 647 -41.99 1.32 -19.07
C ALA A 647 -41.00 2.28 -19.74
N TRP A 648 -39.76 1.85 -19.97
CA TRP A 648 -38.77 2.66 -20.68
C TRP A 648 -38.69 2.22 -22.14
N ASN A 649 -39.04 3.13 -23.05
CA ASN A 649 -39.07 2.88 -24.50
C ASN A 649 -37.89 3.52 -25.27
N GLY A 650 -36.93 4.12 -24.57
CA GLY A 650 -35.75 4.76 -25.17
C GLY A 650 -34.57 3.80 -25.31
N GLU A 651 -33.48 4.25 -25.95
CA GLU A 651 -32.22 3.52 -25.92
C GLU A 651 -31.65 3.47 -24.49
N HIS A 652 -31.03 2.36 -24.12
CA HIS A 652 -30.36 2.21 -22.83
C HIS A 652 -28.94 2.76 -22.90
N VAL A 653 -28.54 3.49 -21.88
CA VAL A 653 -27.19 4.04 -21.73
C VAL A 653 -26.39 3.16 -20.77
N ILE A 654 -25.16 2.77 -21.14
CA ILE A 654 -24.31 1.93 -20.28
C ILE A 654 -24.04 2.64 -18.95
N PHE A 655 -24.37 1.99 -17.84
CA PHE A 655 -24.23 2.52 -16.49
C PHE A 655 -23.48 1.51 -15.61
N PRO A 656 -22.14 1.62 -15.49
CA PRO A 656 -21.36 0.67 -14.73
C PRO A 656 -21.62 0.80 -13.23
N VAL A 657 -21.70 -0.32 -12.51
CA VAL A 657 -21.76 -0.35 -11.04
C VAL A 657 -20.42 0.15 -10.49
N THR A 658 -20.33 1.46 -10.27
CA THR A 658 -19.10 2.16 -9.86
C THR A 658 -19.04 2.49 -8.37
N SER A 659 -20.18 2.43 -7.67
CA SER A 659 -20.31 2.50 -6.21
C SER A 659 -21.26 1.41 -5.72
N VAL A 660 -20.77 0.56 -4.81
CA VAL A 660 -21.56 -0.43 -4.06
C VAL A 660 -21.80 0.01 -2.61
N ASP A 661 -21.28 1.19 -2.25
CA ASP A 661 -21.49 1.89 -0.98
C ASP A 661 -22.58 2.94 -1.14
#